data_AF-A0A1F6X2I8-F1
#
_entry.id   AF-A0A1F6X2I8-F1
#
_cell.length_a   1.000
_cell.length_b   1.000
_cell.length_c   1.000
_cell.angle_alpha   90.00
_cell.angle_beta   90.00
_cell.angle_gamma   90.00
#
_symmetry.space_group_name_H-M   'P 1'
#
loop_
_entity.id
_entity.type
_entity.pdbx_description
1 polymer ?
#
loop_
_entity_poly.entity_id
_entity_poly.type
_entity_poly.pdbx_seq_one_letter_code
_entity_poly.pdbx_strand_id
1 'polypeptide(L)'
;MKKYLKILFLPLLLVIFFLAYSSVKIIKATNTSVFELNEEIEELVSSPNFDEEEVDPAIQELLTERKDTLLIELADGNARRIVDDYPLTSSTLEKLERARYIDFETDVSNVTGSLEMIAYDDFENPENYKEEYFLAESSEIKYKLYAFNKYSLRPATLIEVKEGKLLGDGLFGAVSTLSVSISAHPQVVATNSTSEITWVVENADSCTGIGGSVGWAGPKNINGGTFITTPLTQTVIFSITCENAQGEVSDSITVHVAPNPAYYINNIMTVYNPETLEPEPYKIGIFLVNPEGENLPFEASEGENLIFDGIINDFFKENSYGKRYLDGDIYGWIETEDENQACSGTMPKEEFGIGIEEIDEYIIQNSVPLQSYNHFLFIVNCPDSNSNFGLSSLGQITLNFNGINYTASRARIIFDDNIFSGTPATSIYPPPFSWRIFDHLITHELGHSFGVLHADGLDCNSLPISSAQHCFIEYGNYFDVMGNPVFSLHFNGMYKKNLGWINPNQILDITSSGHYTINPLETKAGIKFARIFNPAGISGALGLKYSVDNRRAIGLDAGLGLHEEISENQNGLLVHGFYDFPSGLPQTFLFDTTPDEETWWIYDVEDAALVGSNTFSDSTLGITIGPITNLTASRISFDVEIDPNATFPDCSQDDPILTTYSPYTYDISENDNRIEIKVENTDELTCGPSEFRAHGIGLNGVENLPSFYELIGPGEEMTFAWESPILDDMAPGTYMFLIQAYNVENNQFLDWEIITVNVVP
;
A
#
# COMPACT_ATOMS: atom_id res chain seq x y z
N MET A 1 -55.26 33.60 45.05
CA MET A 1 -56.74 33.75 45.16
C MET A 1 -57.15 35.18 44.83
N LYS A 2 -57.86 35.36 43.70
CA LYS A 2 -58.75 36.47 43.27
C LYS A 2 -58.22 37.93 43.17
N LYS A 3 -58.24 38.50 41.95
CA LYS A 3 -59.16 39.56 41.43
C LYS A 3 -58.59 40.20 40.14
N TYR A 4 -59.23 40.05 38.97
CA TYR A 4 -60.28 40.88 38.34
C TYR A 4 -59.86 42.28 37.81
N LEU A 5 -59.66 42.35 36.48
CA LEU A 5 -60.34 43.16 35.44
C LEU A 5 -60.60 44.69 35.62
N LYS A 6 -60.11 45.51 34.66
CA LYS A 6 -60.79 46.60 33.88
C LYS A 6 -59.76 47.31 32.97
N ILE A 7 -59.82 47.28 31.64
CA ILE A 7 -60.73 47.94 30.66
C ILE A 7 -60.22 49.31 30.15
N LEU A 8 -59.98 49.34 28.83
CA LEU A 8 -60.09 50.42 27.82
C LEU A 8 -59.18 51.68 27.87
N PHE A 9 -58.46 51.92 26.77
CA PHE A 9 -58.68 53.09 25.89
C PHE A 9 -58.43 52.74 24.41
N LEU A 10 -59.20 53.42 23.54
CA LEU A 10 -59.60 53.14 22.16
C LEU A 10 -58.55 53.50 21.06
N PRO A 11 -58.79 53.09 19.79
CA PRO A 11 -57.90 53.14 18.62
C PRO A 11 -58.20 54.32 17.67
N LEU A 12 -57.33 54.59 16.68
CA LEU A 12 -57.73 54.98 15.32
C LEU A 12 -56.57 54.92 14.31
N LEU A 13 -56.84 54.19 13.22
CA LEU A 13 -56.27 54.19 11.87
C LEU A 13 -55.17 55.20 11.48
N LEU A 14 -53.99 54.64 11.15
CA LEU A 14 -53.03 54.93 10.06
C LEU A 14 -51.75 54.21 10.50
N VAL A 15 -51.38 53.03 10.02
CA VAL A 15 -51.09 52.65 8.64
C VAL A 15 -51.26 51.13 8.51
N ILE A 16 -52.19 50.71 7.65
CA ILE A 16 -52.22 49.37 7.03
C ILE A 16 -51.47 49.55 5.71
N PHE A 17 -50.35 48.84 5.50
CA PHE A 17 -50.03 48.06 4.30
C PHE A 17 -48.55 47.64 4.27
N PHE A 18 -48.30 46.34 4.08
CA PHE A 18 -47.03 45.62 3.83
C PHE A 18 -46.01 45.60 4.99
N LEU A 19 -45.54 44.48 5.56
CA LEU A 19 -45.68 43.05 5.31
C LEU A 19 -45.47 42.32 6.65
N ALA A 20 -46.43 41.49 7.02
CA ALA A 20 -46.21 40.35 7.89
C ALA A 20 -45.89 39.15 6.97
N TYR A 21 -44.71 38.56 7.10
CA TYR A 21 -44.50 37.12 6.92
C TYR A 21 -43.24 36.73 7.69
N SER A 22 -43.39 36.64 9.01
CA SER A 22 -42.57 35.77 9.83
C SER A 22 -43.12 34.35 9.67
N SER A 23 -42.51 33.58 8.76
CA SER A 23 -42.58 32.13 8.73
C SER A 23 -41.25 31.60 8.18
N VAL A 24 -40.51 30.97 9.08
CA VAL A 24 -39.44 30.00 8.86
C VAL A 24 -39.46 29.33 7.48
N LYS A 25 -38.35 29.49 6.75
CA LYS A 25 -37.82 28.54 5.76
C LYS A 25 -36.29 28.64 5.81
N ILE A 26 -35.70 27.81 6.65
CA ILE A 26 -34.30 27.37 6.56
C ILE A 26 -34.42 25.87 6.27
N ILE A 27 -34.30 25.47 4.99
CA ILE A 27 -33.92 24.17 4.38
C ILE A 27 -33.91 24.48 2.85
N LYS A 28 -32.86 24.29 2.03
CA LYS A 28 -32.18 23.05 1.61
C LYS A 28 -30.90 23.41 0.82
N ALA A 29 -29.75 22.86 1.18
CA ALA A 29 -28.77 22.40 0.19
C ALA A 29 -29.15 20.93 -0.07
N THR A 30 -29.59 20.62 -1.28
CA THR A 30 -30.02 19.29 -1.69
C THR A 30 -28.89 18.56 -2.39
N ASN A 31 -28.83 17.23 -2.22
CA ASN A 31 -28.29 16.29 -3.21
C ASN A 31 -28.89 16.62 -4.57
N THR A 32 -28.25 17.49 -5.34
CA THR A 32 -28.76 17.96 -6.63
C THR A 32 -27.85 17.36 -7.68
N SER A 33 -28.36 16.37 -8.42
CA SER A 33 -27.58 15.72 -9.48
C SER A 33 -27.14 16.74 -10.55
N VAL A 34 -26.08 16.46 -11.32
CA VAL A 34 -25.63 17.33 -12.44
C VAL A 34 -26.80 17.70 -13.38
N PHE A 35 -27.78 16.81 -13.51
CA PHE A 35 -29.02 17.05 -14.26
C PHE A 35 -29.93 18.12 -13.61
N GLU A 36 -30.13 18.08 -12.30
CA GLU A 36 -30.98 19.03 -11.58
C GLU A 36 -30.32 20.42 -11.48
N LEU A 37 -29.00 20.49 -11.29
CA LEU A 37 -28.24 21.76 -11.34
C LEU A 37 -28.29 22.39 -12.74
N ASN A 38 -28.29 21.57 -13.80
CA ASN A 38 -28.51 22.04 -15.17
C ASN A 38 -29.90 22.66 -15.35
N GLU A 39 -30.96 22.01 -14.86
CA GLU A 39 -32.33 22.54 -14.96
C GLU A 39 -32.49 23.86 -14.20
N GLU A 40 -31.90 23.98 -13.00
CA GLU A 40 -31.95 25.21 -12.21
C GLU A 40 -31.21 26.38 -12.89
N ILE A 41 -30.01 26.14 -13.44
CA ILE A 41 -29.27 27.14 -14.22
C ILE A 41 -30.08 27.58 -15.44
N GLU A 42 -30.72 26.64 -16.16
CA GLU A 42 -31.53 26.97 -17.34
C GLU A 42 -32.82 27.72 -16.98
N GLU A 43 -33.48 27.38 -15.86
CA GLU A 43 -34.66 28.08 -15.36
C GLU A 43 -34.33 29.53 -14.93
N LEU A 44 -33.20 29.73 -14.26
CA LEU A 44 -32.72 31.05 -13.84
C LEU A 44 -32.37 31.95 -15.03
N VAL A 45 -31.62 31.44 -16.01
CA VAL A 45 -31.19 32.21 -17.20
C VAL A 45 -32.35 32.47 -18.18
N SER A 46 -33.42 31.67 -18.13
CA SER A 46 -34.63 31.87 -18.93
C SER A 46 -35.67 32.78 -18.27
N SER A 47 -35.40 33.27 -17.06
CA SER A 47 -36.28 34.19 -16.33
C SER A 47 -36.44 35.56 -17.04
N PRO A 48 -37.67 36.11 -17.13
CA PRO A 48 -37.94 37.38 -17.81
C PRO A 48 -37.35 38.63 -17.12
N ASN A 49 -36.80 38.48 -15.90
CA ASN A 49 -36.12 39.53 -15.14
C ASN A 49 -34.58 39.35 -15.12
N PHE A 50 -34.04 38.47 -15.96
CA PHE A 50 -32.60 38.26 -16.08
C PHE A 50 -31.92 39.50 -16.68
N ASP A 51 -31.08 40.18 -15.89
CA ASP A 51 -30.28 41.34 -16.31
C ASP A 51 -28.80 40.95 -16.42
N GLU A 52 -28.24 41.06 -17.63
CA GLU A 52 -26.88 40.58 -17.97
C GLU A 52 -25.76 41.44 -17.35
N GLU A 53 -26.02 42.69 -16.96
CA GLU A 53 -24.98 43.57 -16.40
C GLU A 53 -24.81 43.43 -14.87
N GLU A 54 -25.71 42.72 -14.19
CA GLU A 54 -25.77 42.65 -12.71
C GLU A 54 -25.54 41.23 -12.16
N VAL A 55 -24.87 40.35 -12.93
CA VAL A 55 -24.78 38.90 -12.67
C VAL A 55 -24.51 38.56 -11.19
N ASP A 56 -25.57 37.98 -10.63
CA ASP A 56 -25.87 37.64 -9.26
C ASP A 56 -24.86 36.62 -8.67
N PRO A 57 -24.34 36.84 -7.45
CA PRO A 57 -23.57 35.84 -6.70
C PRO A 57 -24.18 34.44 -6.74
N ALA A 58 -25.51 34.32 -6.80
CA ALA A 58 -26.20 33.04 -6.88
C ALA A 58 -25.86 32.22 -8.16
N ILE A 59 -25.64 32.86 -9.30
CA ILE A 59 -25.24 32.14 -10.53
C ILE A 59 -23.78 31.68 -10.42
N GLN A 60 -22.91 32.48 -9.80
CA GLN A 60 -21.52 32.08 -9.53
C GLN A 60 -21.47 30.91 -8.54
N GLU A 61 -22.26 30.98 -7.47
CA GLU A 61 -22.40 29.93 -6.46
C GLU A 61 -22.87 28.60 -7.08
N LEU A 62 -23.91 28.63 -7.92
CA LEU A 62 -24.42 27.43 -8.62
C LEU A 62 -23.43 26.88 -9.68
N LEU A 63 -22.62 27.74 -10.30
CA LEU A 63 -21.56 27.32 -11.23
C LEU A 63 -20.39 26.66 -10.48
N THR A 64 -20.04 27.16 -9.29
CA THR A 64 -19.05 26.55 -8.39
C THR A 64 -19.53 25.19 -7.89
N GLU A 65 -20.79 25.10 -7.42
CA GLU A 65 -21.39 23.84 -6.95
C GLU A 65 -21.44 22.76 -8.05
N ARG A 66 -21.72 23.18 -9.29
CA ARG A 66 -21.63 22.29 -10.46
C ARG A 66 -20.20 21.86 -10.76
N LYS A 67 -19.21 22.75 -10.61
CA LYS A 67 -17.79 22.45 -10.79
C LYS A 67 -17.35 21.37 -9.80
N ASP A 68 -17.74 21.50 -8.54
CA ASP A 68 -17.34 20.57 -7.47
C ASP A 68 -18.01 19.21 -7.63
N THR A 69 -19.28 19.18 -8.05
CA THR A 69 -20.00 17.92 -8.33
C THR A 69 -19.40 17.17 -9.53
N LEU A 70 -19.04 17.87 -10.61
CA LEU A 70 -18.39 17.25 -11.77
C LEU A 70 -16.96 16.78 -11.49
N LEU A 71 -16.24 17.45 -10.59
CA LEU A 71 -14.90 17.06 -10.14
C LEU A 71 -14.91 15.72 -9.41
N ILE A 72 -15.89 15.51 -8.54
CA ILE A 72 -16.11 14.26 -7.80
C ILE A 72 -16.43 13.12 -8.78
N GLU A 73 -17.34 13.33 -9.73
CA GLU A 73 -17.71 12.29 -10.71
C GLU A 73 -16.61 12.01 -11.75
N LEU A 74 -15.73 12.98 -12.03
CA LEU A 74 -14.56 12.81 -12.89
C LEU A 74 -13.45 12.03 -12.19
N ALA A 75 -13.24 12.28 -10.90
CA ALA A 75 -12.32 11.53 -10.06
C ALA A 75 -12.73 10.05 -9.97
N ASP A 76 -14.02 9.76 -10.16
CA ASP A 76 -14.54 8.41 -10.13
C ASP A 76 -14.38 7.59 -11.43
N GLY A 77 -13.77 8.16 -12.49
CA GLY A 77 -13.25 7.40 -13.64
C GLY A 77 -14.15 7.29 -14.87
N ASN A 78 -15.24 8.07 -14.99
CA ASN A 78 -16.18 7.98 -16.13
C ASN A 78 -16.31 9.26 -16.98
N ALA A 79 -15.21 10.00 -17.11
CA ALA A 79 -15.14 11.35 -17.68
C ALA A 79 -15.81 11.57 -19.04
N ARG A 80 -15.84 10.55 -19.91
CA ARG A 80 -16.20 10.74 -21.32
C ARG A 80 -17.69 10.71 -21.61
N ARG A 81 -18.51 10.26 -20.66
CA ARG A 81 -19.96 10.08 -20.86
C ARG A 81 -20.79 11.24 -20.29
N ILE A 82 -20.29 11.89 -19.25
CA ILE A 82 -21.01 12.94 -18.50
C ILE A 82 -21.01 14.29 -19.25
N VAL A 83 -19.93 14.62 -19.95
CA VAL A 83 -19.80 15.85 -20.74
C VAL A 83 -20.74 15.84 -21.97
N ASP A 84 -21.03 14.67 -22.52
CA ASP A 84 -21.82 14.51 -23.74
C ASP A 84 -23.34 14.38 -23.46
N ASP A 85 -23.74 13.86 -22.30
CA ASP A 85 -25.15 13.58 -21.99
C ASP A 85 -25.92 14.77 -21.37
N TYR A 86 -25.24 15.78 -20.81
CA TYR A 86 -25.89 16.92 -20.12
C TYR A 86 -25.34 18.33 -20.45
N PRO A 87 -25.21 18.71 -21.73
CA PRO A 87 -24.77 20.05 -22.12
C PRO A 87 -25.85 21.10 -21.87
N LEU A 88 -25.47 22.25 -21.29
CA LEU A 88 -26.31 23.46 -21.30
C LEU A 88 -26.65 23.83 -22.74
N THR A 89 -27.87 24.30 -23.01
CA THR A 89 -28.24 24.65 -24.39
C THR A 89 -27.34 25.75 -24.98
N SER A 90 -27.14 25.75 -26.30
CA SER A 90 -26.30 26.75 -27.00
C SER A 90 -26.76 28.20 -26.75
N SER A 91 -28.06 28.39 -26.49
CA SER A 91 -28.65 29.69 -26.15
C SER A 91 -28.33 30.15 -24.73
N THR A 92 -28.13 29.23 -23.79
CA THR A 92 -27.75 29.52 -22.39
C THR A 92 -26.24 29.77 -22.31
N LEU A 93 -25.45 29.02 -23.10
CA LEU A 93 -24.01 29.19 -23.25
C LEU A 93 -23.60 30.54 -23.85
N GLU A 94 -24.35 31.06 -24.84
CA GLU A 94 -24.12 32.39 -25.43
C GLU A 94 -24.34 33.54 -24.42
N LYS A 95 -25.15 33.30 -23.37
CA LYS A 95 -25.46 34.30 -22.33
C LYS A 95 -24.53 34.26 -21.11
N LEU A 96 -23.78 33.16 -20.91
CA LEU A 96 -22.91 32.94 -19.75
C LEU A 96 -21.42 33.21 -20.04
N GLU A 97 -21.11 34.03 -21.04
CA GLU A 97 -19.74 34.28 -21.50
C GLU A 97 -18.91 35.11 -20.49
N ARG A 98 -18.42 34.45 -19.42
CA ARG A 98 -17.09 34.66 -18.79
C ARG A 98 -16.70 33.69 -17.66
N ALA A 99 -17.50 32.70 -17.31
CA ALA A 99 -17.20 31.72 -16.24
C ALA A 99 -17.37 30.28 -16.75
N ARG A 100 -16.49 29.85 -17.65
CA ARG A 100 -16.59 28.54 -18.31
C ARG A 100 -15.62 27.55 -17.68
N TYR A 101 -16.18 26.45 -17.17
CA TYR A 101 -15.54 25.20 -16.73
C TYR A 101 -14.88 25.19 -15.35
N ILE A 102 -14.85 24.00 -14.74
CA ILE A 102 -14.06 23.65 -13.56
C ILE A 102 -12.70 24.35 -13.64
N ASP A 103 -12.46 25.36 -12.79
CA ASP A 103 -11.14 25.94 -12.63
C ASP A 103 -10.28 24.95 -11.83
N PHE A 104 -9.72 23.95 -12.51
CA PHE A 104 -8.42 23.44 -12.08
C PHE A 104 -7.48 24.64 -12.04
N GLU A 105 -6.66 24.77 -11.00
CA GLU A 105 -5.74 25.90 -10.91
C GLU A 105 -4.86 25.95 -12.17
N THR A 106 -4.60 24.80 -12.79
CA THR A 106 -4.10 24.68 -14.16
C THR A 106 -4.39 23.28 -14.73
N ASP A 107 -4.80 23.17 -16.01
CA ASP A 107 -4.58 21.92 -16.76
C ASP A 107 -3.07 21.78 -16.95
N VAL A 108 -2.49 20.67 -16.49
CA VAL A 108 -1.06 20.43 -16.68
C VAL A 108 -0.89 19.50 -17.87
N SER A 109 -0.03 19.88 -18.81
CA SER A 109 0.49 18.90 -19.77
C SER A 109 1.18 17.77 -19.01
N ASN A 110 1.39 16.63 -19.67
CA ASN A 110 2.02 15.44 -19.10
C ASN A 110 3.07 15.75 -18.02
N VAL A 111 2.76 15.44 -16.77
CA VAL A 111 3.69 15.64 -15.63
C VAL A 111 4.48 14.37 -15.47
N THR A 112 5.80 14.47 -15.60
CA THR A 112 6.69 13.32 -15.42
C THR A 112 7.48 13.50 -14.13
N GLY A 113 7.48 12.48 -13.28
CA GLY A 113 8.20 12.53 -12.02
C GLY A 113 8.52 11.13 -11.50
N SER A 114 9.36 11.08 -10.48
CA SER A 114 9.61 9.85 -9.73
C SER A 114 8.44 9.58 -8.80
N LEU A 115 7.92 8.36 -8.80
CA LEU A 115 6.98 7.92 -7.78
C LEU A 115 7.69 7.77 -6.44
N GLU A 116 7.10 8.28 -5.38
CA GLU A 116 7.49 8.05 -3.99
C GLU A 116 6.32 7.40 -3.24
N MET A 117 6.63 6.42 -2.40
CA MET A 117 5.67 5.72 -1.54
C MET A 117 6.16 5.79 -0.09
N ILE A 118 5.27 6.15 0.84
CA ILE A 118 5.58 6.25 2.26
C ILE A 118 4.59 5.37 3.03
N ALA A 119 5.12 4.47 3.89
CA ALA A 119 4.34 3.69 4.84
C ALA A 119 4.43 4.34 6.23
N TYR A 120 3.32 4.34 6.95
CA TYR A 120 3.23 4.82 8.33
C TYR A 120 2.76 3.68 9.22
N ASP A 121 3.43 3.42 10.34
CA ASP A 121 3.13 2.33 11.27
C ASP A 121 3.37 2.78 12.72
N ASP A 122 2.49 2.43 13.66
CA ASP A 122 2.62 2.83 15.05
C ASP A 122 2.96 1.72 16.07
N PHE A 123 3.07 0.47 15.63
CA PHE A 123 3.34 -0.77 16.40
C PHE A 123 2.42 -1.06 17.61
N GLU A 124 1.78 -0.05 18.19
CA GLU A 124 0.90 -0.15 19.35
C GLU A 124 -0.55 -0.42 18.93
N ASN A 125 -0.95 0.12 17.78
CA ASN A 125 -2.28 0.09 17.18
C ASN A 125 -2.12 -0.24 15.68
N PRO A 126 -1.97 -1.53 15.33
CA PRO A 126 -1.79 -1.97 13.94
C PRO A 126 -2.75 -1.29 12.96
N GLU A 127 -3.97 -1.03 13.44
CA GLU A 127 -5.00 -0.31 12.71
C GLU A 127 -4.61 1.03 12.07
N ASN A 128 -3.55 1.68 12.54
CA ASN A 128 -3.11 3.00 12.09
C ASN A 128 -2.21 2.94 10.84
N TYR A 129 -1.96 1.75 10.27
CA TYR A 129 -1.17 1.59 9.05
C TYR A 129 -1.78 2.32 7.85
N LYS A 130 -0.94 3.09 7.12
CA LYS A 130 -1.32 3.73 5.85
C LYS A 130 -0.17 3.84 4.86
N GLU A 131 -0.52 3.76 3.57
CA GLU A 131 0.39 4.03 2.45
C GLU A 131 -0.02 5.31 1.72
N GLU A 132 0.95 6.14 1.35
CA GLU A 132 0.70 7.34 0.55
C GLU A 132 1.64 7.46 -0.65
N TYR A 133 1.10 8.01 -1.75
CA TYR A 133 1.77 8.12 -3.04
C TYR A 133 2.02 9.57 -3.42
N PHE A 134 3.21 9.85 -3.91
CA PHE A 134 3.60 11.18 -4.37
C PHE A 134 4.32 11.10 -5.70
N LEU A 135 4.14 12.14 -6.53
CA LEU A 135 4.90 12.37 -7.74
C LEU A 135 5.90 13.49 -7.51
N ALA A 136 7.18 13.15 -7.42
CA ALA A 136 8.27 14.13 -7.37
C ALA A 136 8.69 14.51 -8.81
N GLU A 137 8.16 15.63 -9.32
CA GLU A 137 8.58 16.21 -10.59
C GLU A 137 9.99 16.81 -10.47
N SER A 138 10.26 17.47 -9.34
CA SER A 138 11.57 18.03 -9.02
C SER A 138 11.77 18.11 -7.50
N SER A 139 12.89 18.69 -7.09
CA SER A 139 13.26 18.93 -5.71
C SER A 139 12.31 19.81 -4.90
N GLU A 140 11.69 20.77 -5.59
CA GLU A 140 10.84 21.81 -5.01
C GLU A 140 9.37 21.57 -5.37
N ILE A 141 9.09 20.58 -6.21
CA ILE A 141 7.77 20.33 -6.77
C ILE A 141 7.45 18.85 -6.61
N LYS A 142 6.64 18.59 -5.60
CA LYS A 142 6.10 17.28 -5.26
C LYS A 142 4.59 17.41 -5.20
N TYR A 143 3.90 16.45 -5.81
CA TYR A 143 2.45 16.40 -5.80
C TYR A 143 2.00 15.16 -5.06
N LYS A 144 0.98 15.27 -4.21
CA LYS A 144 0.28 14.09 -3.73
C LYS A 144 -0.48 13.48 -4.92
N LEU A 145 -0.22 12.20 -5.21
CA LEU A 145 -0.65 11.57 -6.45
C LEU A 145 -1.95 10.79 -6.26
N TYR A 146 -2.97 11.17 -7.00
CA TYR A 146 -4.27 10.50 -7.05
C TYR A 146 -4.49 9.95 -8.46
N ALA A 147 -3.91 8.76 -8.70
CA ALA A 147 -3.91 8.12 -10.01
C ALA A 147 -5.11 7.18 -10.22
N PHE A 148 -5.71 7.22 -11.42
CA PHE A 148 -6.85 6.36 -11.78
C PHE A 148 -6.50 4.87 -11.99
N ASN A 149 -5.22 4.50 -11.90
CA ASN A 149 -4.71 3.17 -12.22
C ASN A 149 -3.35 2.89 -11.54
N LYS A 150 -3.32 2.87 -10.20
CA LYS A 150 -2.09 2.69 -9.38
C LYS A 150 -1.45 1.29 -9.43
N TYR A 151 -2.14 0.34 -10.03
CA TYR A 151 -1.93 -1.09 -9.82
C TYR A 151 -0.50 -1.60 -10.07
N SER A 152 0.33 -0.95 -10.90
CA SER A 152 1.69 -1.43 -11.24
C SER A 152 2.82 -0.48 -10.86
N LEU A 153 2.55 0.46 -9.96
CA LEU A 153 3.50 1.52 -9.63
C LEU A 153 4.51 1.03 -8.59
N ARG A 154 5.80 1.17 -8.90
CA ARG A 154 6.90 0.83 -8.00
C ARG A 154 7.56 2.10 -7.48
N PRO A 155 8.01 2.14 -6.22
CA PRO A 155 8.82 3.24 -5.69
C PRO A 155 10.00 3.57 -6.61
N ALA A 156 10.34 4.86 -6.72
CA ALA A 156 11.37 5.40 -7.58
C ALA A 156 11.17 5.17 -9.10
N THR A 157 10.02 4.65 -9.55
CA THR A 157 9.72 4.53 -10.97
C THR A 157 9.43 5.90 -11.56
N LEU A 158 9.99 6.19 -12.73
CA LEU A 158 9.59 7.37 -13.48
C LEU A 158 8.23 7.13 -14.12
N ILE A 159 7.25 7.97 -13.77
CA ILE A 159 5.88 7.84 -14.24
C ILE A 159 5.44 9.15 -14.89
N GLU A 160 4.55 9.04 -15.87
CA GLU A 160 3.96 10.20 -16.56
C GLU A 160 2.45 10.23 -16.29
N VAL A 161 1.98 11.30 -15.67
CA VAL A 161 0.55 11.59 -15.52
C VAL A 161 0.10 12.32 -16.77
N LYS A 162 -0.70 11.63 -17.61
CA LYS A 162 -1.21 12.20 -18.88
C LYS A 162 -2.50 12.95 -18.64
N GLU A 163 -2.63 14.10 -19.30
CA GLU A 163 -3.80 14.99 -19.20
C GLU A 163 -4.12 15.33 -17.72
N GLY A 164 -3.05 15.55 -16.94
CA GLY A 164 -3.11 15.74 -15.50
C GLY A 164 -3.74 17.07 -15.11
N LYS A 165 -4.31 17.11 -13.91
CA LYS A 165 -5.00 18.28 -13.40
C LYS A 165 -4.64 18.55 -11.95
N LEU A 166 -4.38 19.83 -11.63
CA LEU A 166 -3.98 20.25 -10.29
C LEU A 166 -5.14 20.87 -9.50
N LEU A 167 -5.17 20.50 -8.22
CA LEU A 167 -5.98 21.12 -7.18
C LEU A 167 -5.12 21.20 -5.91
N GLY A 168 -4.59 22.38 -5.60
CA GLY A 168 -3.56 22.52 -4.56
C GLY A 168 -2.28 21.75 -4.92
N ASP A 169 -1.78 20.94 -3.98
CA ASP A 169 -0.66 20.01 -4.16
C ASP A 169 -1.09 18.65 -4.73
N GLY A 170 -2.40 18.43 -4.93
CA GLY A 170 -2.97 17.19 -5.46
C GLY A 170 -2.92 17.13 -6.98
N LEU A 171 -2.27 16.10 -7.53
CA LEU A 171 -2.21 15.81 -8.96
C LEU A 171 -3.10 14.62 -9.31
N PHE A 172 -4.07 14.86 -10.20
CA PHE A 172 -5.04 13.89 -10.67
C PHE A 172 -4.79 13.56 -12.14
N GLY A 173 -4.83 12.28 -12.52
CA GLY A 173 -4.71 11.90 -13.92
C GLY A 173 -4.45 10.41 -14.15
N ALA A 174 -4.53 10.00 -15.42
CA ALA A 174 -4.17 8.66 -15.82
C ALA A 174 -2.64 8.53 -15.76
N VAL A 175 -2.14 7.59 -14.97
CA VAL A 175 -0.72 7.31 -14.91
C VAL A 175 -0.38 6.35 -16.06
N SER A 176 0.62 6.72 -16.84
CA SER A 176 1.24 5.81 -17.79
C SER A 176 2.69 5.54 -17.39
N THR A 177 3.00 4.25 -17.29
CA THR A 177 4.36 3.76 -17.07
C THR A 177 4.86 3.09 -18.35
N LEU A 178 6.16 3.13 -18.57
CA LEU A 178 6.78 2.29 -19.61
C LEU A 178 6.59 0.82 -19.21
N SER A 179 5.88 0.05 -20.02
CA SER A 179 5.67 -1.37 -19.78
C SER A 179 5.78 -2.20 -21.06
N VAL A 180 6.25 -3.44 -20.91
CA VAL A 180 6.24 -4.42 -21.99
C VAL A 180 5.88 -5.78 -21.41
N SER A 181 4.98 -6.49 -22.09
CA SER A 181 4.72 -7.90 -21.85
C SER A 181 4.82 -8.69 -23.15
N ILE A 182 5.34 -9.91 -23.08
CA ILE A 182 5.46 -10.83 -24.21
C ILE A 182 4.95 -12.23 -23.83
N SER A 183 4.20 -12.84 -24.74
CA SER A 183 3.57 -14.15 -24.58
C SER A 183 3.71 -14.98 -25.85
N ALA A 184 3.48 -16.30 -25.76
CA ALA A 184 3.55 -17.20 -26.89
C ALA A 184 2.40 -18.23 -26.87
N HIS A 185 1.79 -18.47 -28.03
CA HIS A 185 0.71 -19.46 -28.18
C HIS A 185 0.85 -20.30 -29.46
N PRO A 186 1.02 -21.64 -29.36
CA PRO A 186 1.33 -22.39 -28.14
C PRO A 186 2.80 -22.20 -27.74
N GLN A 187 3.08 -22.00 -26.45
CA GLN A 187 4.44 -21.87 -25.92
C GLN A 187 5.23 -23.20 -25.94
N VAL A 188 4.54 -24.33 -26.10
CA VAL A 188 5.16 -25.65 -26.33
C VAL A 188 4.72 -26.17 -27.69
N VAL A 189 5.68 -26.48 -28.55
CA VAL A 189 5.45 -26.96 -29.91
C VAL A 189 6.12 -28.31 -30.14
N ALA A 190 5.55 -29.17 -30.97
CA ALA A 190 6.25 -30.35 -31.44
C ALA A 190 7.43 -29.95 -32.34
N THR A 191 8.45 -30.81 -32.49
CA THR A 191 9.55 -30.58 -33.44
C THR A 191 8.99 -30.27 -34.84
N ASN A 192 9.51 -29.22 -35.48
CA ASN A 192 9.06 -28.65 -36.75
C ASN A 192 7.65 -28.01 -36.73
N SER A 193 7.15 -27.59 -35.57
CA SER A 193 5.91 -26.80 -35.47
C SER A 193 6.20 -25.33 -35.12
N THR A 194 5.21 -24.45 -35.29
CA THR A 194 5.33 -22.99 -35.11
C THR A 194 4.57 -22.52 -33.87
N SER A 195 4.98 -21.37 -33.31
CA SER A 195 4.30 -20.66 -32.22
C SER A 195 3.96 -19.24 -32.67
N GLU A 196 2.93 -18.62 -32.12
CA GLU A 196 2.62 -17.20 -32.29
C GLU A 196 3.10 -16.44 -31.06
N ILE A 197 4.03 -15.51 -31.23
CA ILE A 197 4.54 -14.61 -30.19
C ILE A 197 3.69 -13.34 -30.22
N THR A 198 3.12 -12.95 -29.09
CA THR A 198 2.32 -11.72 -28.95
C THR A 198 2.97 -10.83 -27.91
N TRP A 199 3.15 -9.54 -28.21
CA TRP A 199 3.62 -8.57 -27.22
C TRP A 199 2.64 -7.41 -27.10
N VAL A 200 2.50 -6.89 -25.88
CA VAL A 200 1.74 -5.68 -25.55
C VAL A 200 2.73 -4.69 -24.96
N VAL A 201 2.63 -3.44 -25.40
CA VAL A 201 3.56 -2.38 -25.04
C VAL A 201 2.77 -1.15 -24.70
N GLU A 202 3.13 -0.50 -23.60
CA GLU A 202 2.62 0.80 -23.22
C GLU A 202 3.77 1.79 -23.07
N ASN A 203 3.55 2.99 -23.60
CA ASN A 203 4.44 4.14 -23.50
C ASN A 203 5.89 3.95 -24.03
N ALA A 204 6.17 3.04 -24.97
CA ALA A 204 7.52 2.89 -25.54
C ALA A 204 7.76 3.77 -26.78
N ASP A 205 8.94 4.38 -26.89
CA ASP A 205 9.42 5.06 -28.10
C ASP A 205 10.05 4.07 -29.10
N SER A 206 10.54 2.97 -28.58
CA SER A 206 11.36 1.99 -29.28
C SER A 206 11.19 0.63 -28.62
N CYS A 207 11.07 -0.42 -29.42
CA CYS A 207 11.11 -1.80 -28.93
C CYS A 207 11.97 -2.65 -29.85
N THR A 208 12.83 -3.49 -29.28
CA THR A 208 13.74 -4.36 -30.02
C THR A 208 13.61 -5.80 -29.53
N GLY A 209 13.30 -6.71 -30.46
CA GLY A 209 13.35 -8.14 -30.20
C GLY A 209 14.79 -8.67 -30.23
N ILE A 210 15.15 -9.49 -29.26
CA ILE A 210 16.45 -10.17 -29.15
C ILE A 210 16.20 -11.69 -29.06
N GLY A 211 17.13 -12.49 -29.60
CA GLY A 211 17.00 -13.95 -29.65
C GLY A 211 15.96 -14.42 -30.66
N GLY A 212 15.18 -15.44 -30.28
CA GLY A 212 14.06 -15.95 -31.06
C GLY A 212 14.46 -16.75 -32.30
N SER A 213 13.46 -17.01 -33.13
CA SER A 213 13.63 -17.66 -34.44
C SER A 213 13.92 -16.65 -35.56
N VAL A 214 14.25 -17.14 -36.76
CA VAL A 214 14.54 -16.27 -37.92
C VAL A 214 13.36 -15.33 -38.16
N GLY A 215 13.61 -14.01 -38.10
CA GLY A 215 12.60 -12.96 -38.26
C GLY A 215 12.12 -12.32 -36.95
N TRP A 216 12.48 -12.86 -35.78
CA TRP A 216 12.17 -12.22 -34.51
C TRP A 216 13.11 -11.04 -34.20
N ALA A 217 14.42 -11.25 -34.27
CA ALA A 217 15.38 -10.20 -33.89
C ALA A 217 15.24 -8.92 -34.72
N GLY A 218 15.30 -7.77 -34.04
CA GLY A 218 15.15 -6.44 -34.64
C GLY A 218 13.93 -5.66 -34.13
N PRO A 219 13.62 -4.48 -34.71
CA PRO A 219 12.58 -3.59 -34.23
C PRO A 219 11.20 -4.24 -34.13
N LYS A 220 10.46 -3.91 -33.06
CA LYS A 220 9.09 -4.35 -32.78
C LYS A 220 8.12 -3.17 -32.77
N ASN A 221 6.85 -3.48 -33.00
CA ASN A 221 5.81 -2.46 -32.98
C ASN A 221 5.60 -1.98 -31.53
N ILE A 222 5.72 -0.68 -31.33
CA ILE A 222 5.56 0.00 -30.03
C ILE A 222 4.13 0.00 -29.50
N ASN A 223 3.13 -0.39 -30.31
CA ASN A 223 1.73 -0.55 -29.89
C ASN A 223 1.37 -2.04 -29.64
N GLY A 224 2.37 -2.90 -29.47
CA GLY A 224 2.16 -4.34 -29.45
C GLY A 224 2.00 -4.97 -30.85
N GLY A 225 1.94 -6.29 -30.90
CA GLY A 225 1.78 -7.03 -32.16
C GLY A 225 1.96 -8.54 -32.00
N THR A 226 1.84 -9.24 -33.13
CA THR A 226 2.06 -10.70 -33.20
C THR A 226 3.15 -11.08 -34.19
N PHE A 227 3.82 -12.20 -33.96
CA PHE A 227 4.87 -12.78 -34.79
C PHE A 227 4.77 -14.30 -34.80
N ILE A 228 4.56 -14.92 -35.98
CA ILE A 228 4.56 -16.37 -36.12
C ILE A 228 5.99 -16.86 -36.35
N THR A 229 6.46 -17.79 -35.52
CA THR A 229 7.82 -18.35 -35.61
C THR A 229 8.01 -19.18 -36.88
N THR A 230 9.26 -19.31 -37.33
CA THR A 230 9.60 -20.43 -38.22
C THR A 230 9.43 -21.77 -37.49
N PRO A 231 9.23 -22.90 -38.19
CA PRO A 231 9.19 -24.23 -37.57
C PRO A 231 10.41 -24.47 -36.66
N LEU A 232 10.17 -24.76 -35.39
CA LEU A 232 11.22 -24.86 -34.38
C LEU A 232 11.71 -26.31 -34.23
N THR A 233 13.03 -26.52 -34.24
CA THR A 233 13.66 -27.84 -34.05
C THR A 233 14.30 -28.02 -32.66
N GLN A 234 14.41 -26.93 -31.91
CA GLN A 234 14.96 -26.84 -30.55
C GLN A 234 14.25 -25.72 -29.79
N THR A 235 14.27 -25.76 -28.45
CA THR A 235 13.76 -24.68 -27.59
C THR A 235 14.48 -23.35 -27.88
N VAL A 236 13.71 -22.25 -27.94
CA VAL A 236 14.22 -20.91 -28.28
C VAL A 236 13.60 -19.86 -27.36
N ILE A 237 14.41 -18.91 -26.89
CA ILE A 237 13.99 -17.76 -26.06
C ILE A 237 13.79 -16.54 -26.95
N PHE A 238 12.64 -15.86 -26.83
CA PHE A 238 12.29 -14.62 -27.51
C PHE A 238 12.25 -13.51 -26.46
N SER A 239 13.17 -12.56 -26.53
CA SER A 239 13.19 -11.39 -25.64
C SER A 239 12.72 -10.16 -26.39
N ILE A 240 12.10 -9.21 -25.69
CA ILE A 240 11.79 -7.87 -26.17
C ILE A 240 12.25 -6.86 -25.12
N THR A 241 12.91 -5.82 -25.60
CA THR A 241 13.35 -4.68 -24.80
C THR A 241 12.67 -3.46 -25.37
N CYS A 242 11.94 -2.72 -24.54
CA CYS A 242 11.29 -1.47 -24.90
C CYS A 242 11.90 -0.33 -24.09
N GLU A 243 12.11 0.78 -24.76
CA GLU A 243 12.70 1.99 -24.18
C GLU A 243 11.85 3.19 -24.55
N ASN A 244 11.85 4.18 -23.67
CA ASN A 244 11.38 5.53 -23.95
C ASN A 244 12.29 6.53 -23.22
N ALA A 245 11.96 7.81 -23.29
CA ALA A 245 12.68 8.84 -22.52
C ALA A 245 12.71 8.60 -20.99
N GLN A 246 11.86 7.71 -20.46
CA GLN A 246 11.69 7.42 -19.03
C GLN A 246 12.53 6.22 -18.54
N GLY A 247 13.02 5.35 -19.42
CA GLY A 247 13.82 4.19 -19.04
C GLY A 247 13.79 3.05 -20.06
N GLU A 248 14.25 1.87 -19.63
CA GLU A 248 14.24 0.64 -20.39
C GLU A 248 13.56 -0.46 -19.59
N VAL A 249 12.59 -1.15 -20.20
CA VAL A 249 11.92 -2.34 -19.68
C VAL A 249 12.13 -3.50 -20.63
N SER A 250 12.26 -4.71 -20.10
CA SER A 250 12.43 -5.90 -20.91
C SER A 250 11.54 -7.02 -20.41
N ASP A 251 11.06 -7.84 -21.35
CA ASP A 251 10.35 -9.09 -21.07
C ASP A 251 10.82 -10.19 -22.03
N SER A 252 10.63 -11.46 -21.67
CA SER A 252 11.00 -12.58 -22.52
C SER A 252 10.09 -13.80 -22.38
N ILE A 253 9.90 -14.52 -23.48
CA ILE A 253 9.13 -15.76 -23.53
C ILE A 253 9.96 -16.89 -24.14
N THR A 254 9.93 -18.06 -23.51
CA THR A 254 10.61 -19.26 -24.02
C THR A 254 9.61 -20.18 -24.71
N VAL A 255 9.83 -20.46 -26.00
CA VAL A 255 9.07 -21.49 -26.73
C VAL A 255 9.83 -22.80 -26.69
N HIS A 256 9.25 -23.81 -26.03
CA HIS A 256 9.85 -25.12 -25.87
C HIS A 256 9.51 -26.04 -27.05
N VAL A 257 10.52 -26.72 -27.61
CA VAL A 257 10.29 -27.81 -28.57
C VAL A 257 10.28 -29.12 -27.81
N ALA A 258 9.11 -29.73 -27.68
CA ALA A 258 8.93 -30.96 -26.92
C ALA A 258 9.71 -32.13 -27.57
N PRO A 259 10.53 -32.89 -26.81
CA PRO A 259 10.82 -34.27 -27.17
C PRO A 259 9.55 -35.12 -27.00
N ASN A 260 9.42 -36.19 -27.79
CA ASN A 260 8.33 -37.18 -27.74
C ASN A 260 7.77 -37.43 -26.31
N PRO A 261 6.44 -37.55 -26.17
CA PRO A 261 5.57 -36.73 -25.33
C PRO A 261 5.58 -37.18 -23.86
N ALA A 262 6.65 -36.85 -23.14
CA ALA A 262 6.71 -36.96 -21.69
C ALA A 262 7.90 -36.13 -21.24
N TYR A 263 7.77 -34.81 -21.08
CA TYR A 263 8.73 -33.95 -20.35
C TYR A 263 8.28 -32.46 -20.36
N TYR A 264 7.77 -31.95 -19.21
CA TYR A 264 7.78 -30.57 -18.65
C TYR A 264 7.24 -29.40 -19.52
N ILE A 265 6.22 -28.58 -19.21
CA ILE A 265 5.83 -27.81 -18.00
C ILE A 265 6.98 -27.37 -17.10
N ASN A 266 7.44 -26.12 -17.29
CA ASN A 266 7.94 -25.20 -16.25
C ASN A 266 8.11 -23.78 -16.82
N ASN A 267 7.58 -22.81 -16.06
CA ASN A 267 7.88 -21.38 -15.97
C ASN A 267 6.97 -20.36 -16.71
N ILE A 268 6.17 -19.69 -15.87
CA ILE A 268 5.47 -18.41 -16.05
C ILE A 268 6.13 -17.38 -15.10
N MET A 269 6.33 -16.17 -15.61
CA MET A 269 6.56 -14.85 -14.97
C MET A 269 7.81 -14.60 -14.10
N THR A 270 8.66 -13.69 -14.60
CA THR A 270 9.52 -12.82 -13.78
C THR A 270 9.49 -11.38 -14.34
N VAL A 271 8.94 -10.44 -13.57
CA VAL A 271 9.15 -8.99 -13.73
C VAL A 271 10.40 -8.62 -12.95
N TYR A 272 11.26 -7.77 -13.52
CA TYR A 272 12.61 -7.45 -13.04
C TYR A 272 12.62 -6.82 -11.62
N ASN A 273 12.87 -7.65 -10.61
CA ASN A 273 13.76 -7.37 -9.46
C ASN A 273 15.03 -8.19 -9.74
N PRO A 274 16.26 -7.87 -9.28
CA PRO A 274 17.39 -8.71 -9.63
C PRO A 274 17.10 -10.12 -9.12
N GLU A 275 17.03 -11.09 -10.03
CA GLU A 275 16.71 -12.49 -9.76
C GLU A 275 17.55 -13.03 -8.58
N THR A 276 18.74 -12.46 -8.39
CA THR A 276 19.63 -12.68 -7.27
C THR A 276 20.35 -11.38 -6.89
N LEU A 277 20.30 -11.00 -5.62
CA LEU A 277 21.18 -9.94 -5.08
C LEU A 277 22.61 -10.48 -4.93
N GLU A 278 23.59 -9.73 -5.43
CA GLU A 278 25.01 -10.00 -5.16
C GLU A 278 25.42 -9.48 -3.76
N PRO A 279 26.39 -10.10 -3.08
CA PRO A 279 26.87 -9.62 -1.78
C PRO A 279 27.39 -8.19 -1.83
N GLU A 280 26.63 -7.25 -1.28
CA GLU A 280 26.96 -5.83 -1.28
C GLU A 280 26.58 -5.20 0.07
N PRO A 281 27.40 -4.27 0.59
CA PRO A 281 27.04 -3.50 1.77
C PRO A 281 25.80 -2.67 1.47
N TYR A 282 24.90 -2.58 2.43
CA TYR A 282 23.85 -1.57 2.44
C TYR A 282 24.33 -0.40 3.28
N LYS A 283 24.73 0.68 2.59
CA LYS A 283 25.32 1.86 3.21
C LYS A 283 24.24 2.70 3.89
N ILE A 284 24.35 2.92 5.19
CA ILE A 284 23.38 3.70 5.97
C ILE A 284 24.04 4.95 6.56
N GLY A 285 23.42 6.11 6.36
CA GLY A 285 23.71 7.31 7.13
C GLY A 285 22.73 7.44 8.28
N ILE A 286 23.20 7.34 9.52
CA ILE A 286 22.33 7.38 10.71
C ILE A 286 22.44 8.75 11.35
N PHE A 287 21.33 9.45 11.52
CA PHE A 287 21.28 10.73 12.22
C PHE A 287 20.59 10.53 13.57
N LEU A 288 21.30 10.83 14.65
CA LEU A 288 20.73 10.85 15.99
C LEU A 288 20.14 12.24 16.23
N VAL A 289 18.91 12.32 16.72
CA VAL A 289 18.17 13.58 16.86
C VAL A 289 17.65 13.69 18.30
N ASN A 290 17.90 14.83 18.94
CA ASN A 290 17.52 15.08 20.33
C ASN A 290 16.79 16.42 20.47
N PRO A 291 15.46 16.43 20.47
CA PRO A 291 14.67 17.66 20.58
C PRO A 291 14.85 18.41 21.91
N GLU A 292 14.93 17.74 23.06
CA GLU A 292 15.30 18.37 24.34
C GLU A 292 16.01 17.38 25.31
N GLY A 293 16.96 17.88 26.11
CA GLY A 293 17.50 17.16 27.28
C GLY A 293 19.02 16.94 27.29
N GLU A 294 19.62 16.93 28.50
CA GLU A 294 21.07 16.66 28.69
C GLU A 294 21.40 15.14 28.68
N ASN A 295 20.40 14.26 28.70
CA ASN A 295 20.59 12.81 28.78
C ASN A 295 20.52 12.18 27.39
N LEU A 296 21.69 11.92 26.82
CA LEU A 296 21.81 11.19 25.57
C LEU A 296 21.68 9.68 25.83
N PRO A 297 20.80 8.95 25.12
CA PRO A 297 20.55 7.53 25.35
C PRO A 297 21.78 6.63 25.15
N PHE A 298 22.65 6.99 24.19
CA PHE A 298 23.92 6.31 23.93
C PHE A 298 24.89 7.22 23.17
N GLU A 299 26.19 6.89 23.24
CA GLU A 299 27.23 7.58 22.46
C GLU A 299 27.26 7.04 21.02
N ALA A 300 27.63 7.85 20.02
CA ALA A 300 27.68 7.41 18.62
C ALA A 300 28.51 6.11 18.42
N SER A 301 29.64 5.97 19.13
CA SER A 301 30.45 4.74 19.08
C SER A 301 29.75 3.51 19.68
N GLU A 302 28.85 3.70 20.63
CA GLU A 302 28.00 2.63 21.13
C GLU A 302 26.94 2.24 20.09
N GLY A 303 26.33 3.24 19.43
CA GLY A 303 25.44 3.03 18.28
C GLY A 303 26.07 2.20 17.16
N GLU A 304 27.35 2.47 16.81
CA GLU A 304 28.08 1.69 15.82
C GLU A 304 28.15 0.20 16.19
N ASN A 305 28.43 -0.08 17.46
CA ASN A 305 28.49 -1.46 17.95
C ASN A 305 27.11 -2.13 17.97
N LEU A 306 26.05 -1.37 18.23
CA LEU A 306 24.68 -1.89 18.26
C LEU A 306 24.17 -2.24 16.87
N ILE A 307 24.43 -1.38 15.88
CA ILE A 307 23.82 -1.46 14.55
C ILE A 307 24.72 -2.20 13.56
N PHE A 308 26.01 -1.86 13.49
CA PHE A 308 26.92 -2.41 12.48
C PHE A 308 27.68 -3.65 12.95
N ASP A 309 28.02 -3.74 14.24
CA ASP A 309 28.73 -4.91 14.80
C ASP A 309 27.82 -5.82 15.66
N GLY A 310 26.52 -5.49 15.74
CA GLY A 310 25.55 -6.15 16.60
C GLY A 310 24.55 -7.05 15.88
N ILE A 311 23.52 -7.44 16.64
CA ILE A 311 22.50 -8.41 16.20
C ILE A 311 21.69 -7.93 14.99
N ILE A 312 21.55 -6.61 14.81
CA ILE A 312 20.87 -5.99 13.66
C ILE A 312 21.61 -6.32 12.36
N ASN A 313 22.93 -6.17 12.31
CA ASN A 313 23.69 -6.53 11.10
C ASN A 313 23.73 -8.06 10.91
N ASP A 314 23.84 -8.82 11.99
CA ASP A 314 23.77 -10.28 11.94
C ASP A 314 22.42 -10.77 11.40
N PHE A 315 21.33 -10.07 11.73
CA PHE A 315 19.99 -10.28 11.17
C PHE A 315 20.01 -10.26 9.64
N PHE A 316 20.51 -9.17 9.05
CA PHE A 316 20.58 -9.04 7.60
C PHE A 316 21.56 -10.02 6.96
N LYS A 317 22.72 -10.27 7.59
CA LYS A 317 23.69 -11.26 7.10
C LYS A 317 23.11 -12.66 7.05
N GLU A 318 22.38 -13.08 8.08
CA GLU A 318 21.81 -14.41 8.16
C GLU A 318 20.60 -14.57 7.23
N ASN A 319 19.62 -13.67 7.34
CA ASN A 319 18.39 -13.74 6.54
C ASN A 319 18.65 -13.66 5.04
N SER A 320 19.66 -12.88 4.63
CA SER A 320 20.03 -12.72 3.22
C SER A 320 21.03 -13.77 2.72
N TYR A 321 21.38 -14.76 3.55
CA TYR A 321 22.43 -15.75 3.27
C TYR A 321 23.82 -15.15 2.99
N GLY A 322 24.08 -13.95 3.51
CA GLY A 322 25.31 -13.18 3.37
C GLY A 322 25.34 -12.28 2.14
N LYS A 323 24.19 -12.05 1.49
CA LYS A 323 24.08 -11.13 0.35
C LYS A 323 23.91 -9.67 0.78
N ARG A 324 23.47 -9.44 2.02
CA ARG A 324 23.22 -8.12 2.59
C ARG A 324 23.86 -8.01 3.95
N TYR A 325 24.48 -6.87 4.20
CA TYR A 325 25.02 -6.50 5.50
C TYR A 325 25.03 -4.98 5.59
N LEU A 326 24.83 -4.46 6.79
CA LEU A 326 24.83 -3.04 7.08
C LEU A 326 26.26 -2.56 7.27
N ASP A 327 26.52 -1.37 6.75
CA ASP A 327 27.77 -0.63 6.88
C ASP A 327 27.39 0.85 6.76
N GLY A 328 28.11 1.77 7.38
CA GLY A 328 27.64 3.14 7.44
C GLY A 328 28.35 4.01 8.44
N ASP A 329 27.79 5.18 8.64
CA ASP A 329 28.32 6.20 9.54
C ASP A 329 27.17 6.72 10.42
N ILE A 330 27.50 7.03 11.68
CA ILE A 330 26.57 7.64 12.64
C ILE A 330 26.94 9.09 12.86
N TYR A 331 25.97 9.96 12.66
CA TYR A 331 26.02 11.39 12.84
C TYR A 331 25.28 11.73 14.13
N GLY A 332 26.00 12.44 15.00
CA GLY A 332 25.67 12.55 16.42
C GLY A 332 24.36 13.29 16.71
N TRP A 333 24.03 13.40 17.99
CA TRP A 333 22.78 13.98 18.49
C TRP A 333 22.63 15.45 18.07
N ILE A 334 21.87 15.66 16.99
CA ILE A 334 21.49 16.96 16.46
C ILE A 334 20.38 17.50 17.35
N GLU A 335 20.60 18.66 17.95
CA GLU A 335 19.58 19.39 18.70
C GLU A 335 18.59 20.01 17.69
N THR A 336 17.29 19.89 17.96
CA THR A 336 16.21 20.47 17.15
C THR A 336 15.31 21.32 18.03
N GLU A 337 14.88 22.50 17.59
CA GLU A 337 14.16 23.43 18.47
C GLU A 337 12.66 23.08 18.69
N ASP A 338 12.11 22.08 17.96
CA ASP A 338 10.69 21.70 18.02
C ASP A 338 10.47 20.24 18.49
N GLU A 339 10.20 20.07 19.79
CA GLU A 339 9.88 18.79 20.41
C GLU A 339 8.58 18.17 19.88
N ASN A 340 7.56 18.98 19.59
CA ASN A 340 6.27 18.49 19.11
C ASN A 340 6.40 17.93 17.69
N GLN A 341 7.17 18.59 16.81
CA GLN A 341 7.39 18.11 15.44
C GLN A 341 8.29 16.86 15.40
N ALA A 342 9.30 16.78 16.29
CA ALA A 342 10.24 15.67 16.32
C ALA A 342 9.67 14.41 17.00
N CYS A 343 8.85 14.57 18.04
CA CYS A 343 8.32 13.49 18.88
C CYS A 343 6.85 13.12 18.64
N SER A 344 6.14 13.83 17.77
CA SER A 344 4.76 13.46 17.41
C SER A 344 4.71 12.27 16.44
N GLY A 345 3.84 11.30 16.75
CA GLY A 345 3.43 10.22 15.84
C GLY A 345 2.46 10.68 14.74
N THR A 346 1.80 11.83 14.92
CA THR A 346 0.97 12.50 13.91
C THR A 346 1.78 13.64 13.28
N MET A 347 1.94 13.66 11.94
CA MET A 347 2.85 14.61 11.29
C MET A 347 2.29 15.31 10.05
N PRO A 348 2.72 16.57 9.80
CA PRO A 348 2.79 17.18 8.47
C PRO A 348 3.81 16.46 7.57
N LYS A 349 3.44 16.30 6.29
CA LYS A 349 3.92 15.29 5.33
C LYS A 349 5.33 15.46 4.75
N GLU A 350 6.06 16.53 5.05
CA GLU A 350 7.17 16.94 4.18
C GLU A 350 8.58 16.90 4.80
N GLU A 351 8.74 16.85 6.13
CA GLU A 351 10.06 17.10 6.74
C GLU A 351 10.33 16.19 7.95
N PHE A 352 10.53 14.88 7.72
CA PHE A 352 11.24 14.05 8.70
C PHE A 352 12.61 13.65 8.16
N GLY A 353 13.65 14.22 8.75
CA GLY A 353 15.04 14.03 8.33
C GLY A 353 15.55 15.14 7.42
N ILE A 354 16.08 14.78 6.25
CA ILE A 354 16.64 15.75 5.29
C ILE A 354 15.52 16.66 4.78
N GLY A 355 15.71 17.98 4.91
CA GLY A 355 14.68 19.01 4.75
C GLY A 355 14.40 19.78 6.05
N ILE A 356 14.71 19.22 7.22
CA ILE A 356 14.67 19.94 8.50
C ILE A 356 15.89 20.87 8.58
N GLU A 357 15.69 22.15 8.91
CA GLU A 357 16.73 23.19 8.90
C GLU A 357 17.98 22.78 9.70
N GLU A 358 17.82 22.27 10.93
CA GLU A 358 18.93 21.89 11.80
C GLU A 358 19.71 20.68 11.27
N ILE A 359 19.01 19.70 10.68
CA ILE A 359 19.64 18.52 10.08
C ILE A 359 20.38 18.93 8.79
N ASP A 360 19.77 19.78 7.98
CA ASP A 360 20.36 20.29 6.75
C ASP A 360 21.60 21.14 7.02
N GLU A 361 21.54 22.02 8.02
CA GLU A 361 22.69 22.77 8.51
C GLU A 361 23.79 21.82 8.99
N TYR A 362 23.46 20.79 9.76
CA TYR A 362 24.42 19.80 10.22
C TYR A 362 25.09 19.09 9.05
N ILE A 363 24.33 18.65 8.05
CA ILE A 363 24.84 17.99 6.84
C ILE A 363 25.83 18.89 6.10
N ILE A 364 25.51 20.18 5.94
CA ILE A 364 26.41 21.17 5.30
C ILE A 364 27.67 21.37 6.12
N GLN A 365 27.52 21.64 7.42
CA GLN A 365 28.64 21.95 8.33
C GLN A 365 29.63 20.79 8.43
N ASN A 366 29.12 19.55 8.45
CA ASN A 366 29.93 18.34 8.57
C ASN A 366 30.31 17.73 7.22
N SER A 367 29.85 18.29 6.11
CA SER A 367 30.11 17.80 4.75
C SER A 367 29.74 16.32 4.57
N VAL A 368 28.55 15.94 5.06
CA VAL A 368 28.07 14.55 5.02
C VAL A 368 27.89 14.10 3.55
N PRO A 369 28.47 12.96 3.14
CA PRO A 369 28.49 12.55 1.74
C PRO A 369 27.23 11.77 1.34
N LEU A 370 26.07 12.44 1.29
CA LEU A 370 24.75 11.83 1.11
C LEU A 370 24.67 10.79 -0.03
N GLN A 371 25.33 11.01 -1.17
CA GLN A 371 25.29 10.08 -2.32
C GLN A 371 26.02 8.75 -2.07
N SER A 372 26.71 8.59 -0.93
CA SER A 372 27.40 7.37 -0.55
C SER A 372 26.49 6.37 0.18
N TYR A 373 25.28 6.78 0.55
CA TYR A 373 24.34 5.98 1.33
C TYR A 373 23.18 5.49 0.47
N ASN A 374 22.72 4.28 0.77
CA ASN A 374 21.51 3.68 0.22
C ASN A 374 20.26 4.00 1.06
N HIS A 375 20.46 4.35 2.33
CA HIS A 375 19.41 4.58 3.31
C HIS A 375 19.82 5.66 4.32
N PHE A 376 18.84 6.41 4.80
CA PHE A 376 18.99 7.35 5.91
C PHE A 376 18.07 6.97 7.07
N LEU A 377 18.65 6.74 8.25
CA LEU A 377 17.91 6.38 9.45
C LEU A 377 17.98 7.52 10.46
N PHE A 378 16.82 8.01 10.88
CA PHE A 378 16.68 9.07 11.89
C PHE A 378 16.25 8.45 13.21
N ILE A 379 17.12 8.48 14.22
CA ILE A 379 16.84 7.92 15.55
C ILE A 379 16.58 9.09 16.50
N VAL A 380 15.34 9.25 16.93
CA VAL A 380 14.86 10.42 17.67
C VAL A 380 14.60 10.05 19.13
N ASN A 381 15.27 10.75 20.04
CA ASN A 381 15.12 10.57 21.49
C ASN A 381 13.91 11.35 22.01
N CYS A 382 12.86 10.65 22.44
CA CYS A 382 11.61 11.24 22.92
C CYS A 382 11.20 10.60 24.26
N PRO A 383 11.89 10.92 25.37
CA PRO A 383 11.67 10.25 26.64
C PRO A 383 10.26 10.43 27.22
N ASP A 384 9.56 11.51 26.83
CA ASP A 384 8.21 11.83 27.30
C ASP A 384 7.07 11.31 26.39
N SER A 385 7.38 10.66 25.24
CA SER A 385 6.36 10.15 24.30
C SER A 385 5.51 9.02 24.90
N ASN A 386 6.04 8.27 25.87
CA ASN A 386 5.45 7.03 26.42
C ASN A 386 5.11 5.96 25.37
N SER A 387 5.67 6.05 24.16
CA SER A 387 5.46 5.11 23.06
C SER A 387 6.74 4.98 22.22
N ASN A 388 6.91 3.79 21.62
CA ASN A 388 7.99 3.51 20.68
C ASN A 388 7.40 3.29 19.28
N PHE A 389 7.89 4.01 18.29
CA PHE A 389 7.25 4.15 16.98
C PHE A 389 8.27 4.14 15.85
N GLY A 390 7.90 3.62 14.68
CA GLY A 390 8.76 3.55 13.50
C GLY A 390 8.05 4.02 12.24
N LEU A 391 8.79 4.58 11.29
CA LEU A 391 8.27 4.97 9.98
C LEU A 391 9.31 4.62 8.95
N SER A 392 8.89 4.13 7.80
CA SER A 392 9.82 3.88 6.70
C SER A 392 9.18 4.13 5.35
N SER A 393 9.99 4.62 4.42
CA SER A 393 9.67 4.52 3.00
C SER A 393 9.56 3.04 2.61
N LEU A 394 8.59 2.69 1.76
CA LEU A 394 8.55 1.37 1.12
C LEU A 394 9.55 1.37 -0.05
N GLY A 395 10.68 0.70 0.12
CA GLY A 395 11.77 0.75 -0.86
C GLY A 395 12.50 2.10 -0.92
N GLN A 396 13.21 2.36 -2.03
CA GLN A 396 13.90 3.63 -2.24
C GLN A 396 12.96 4.68 -2.81
N ILE A 397 13.14 5.91 -2.35
CA ILE A 397 12.45 7.11 -2.83
C ILE A 397 13.46 8.11 -3.40
N THR A 398 12.96 9.13 -4.11
CA THR A 398 13.80 10.26 -4.48
C THR A 398 13.87 11.22 -3.30
N LEU A 399 15.06 11.66 -2.93
CA LEU A 399 15.29 12.66 -1.90
C LEU A 399 15.99 13.84 -2.53
N ASN A 400 15.62 15.05 -2.10
CA ASN A 400 16.34 16.25 -2.49
C ASN A 400 17.16 16.82 -1.34
N PHE A 401 18.33 17.34 -1.66
CA PHE A 401 19.10 18.18 -0.75
C PHE A 401 19.84 19.24 -1.55
N ASN A 402 19.64 20.51 -1.22
CA ASN A 402 20.29 21.64 -1.88
C ASN A 402 20.15 21.61 -3.42
N GLY A 403 18.98 21.22 -3.94
CA GLY A 403 18.72 21.16 -5.38
C GLY A 403 19.37 19.97 -6.09
N ILE A 404 19.90 18.98 -5.35
CA ILE A 404 20.44 17.73 -5.89
C ILE A 404 19.55 16.56 -5.47
N ASN A 405 19.01 15.84 -6.46
CA ASN A 405 18.25 14.61 -6.23
C ASN A 405 19.18 13.40 -6.07
N TYR A 406 18.88 12.53 -5.11
CA TYR A 406 19.50 11.23 -4.93
C TYR A 406 18.45 10.19 -4.55
N THR A 407 18.68 8.93 -4.93
CA THR A 407 17.76 7.83 -4.67
C THR A 407 18.23 7.06 -3.43
N ALA A 408 17.43 7.08 -2.38
CA ALA A 408 17.69 6.35 -1.14
C ALA A 408 16.37 6.05 -0.43
N SER A 409 16.38 5.05 0.46
CA SER A 409 15.28 4.86 1.41
C SER A 409 15.48 5.73 2.64
N ARG A 410 14.44 5.95 3.43
CA ARG A 410 14.54 6.62 4.73
C ARG A 410 13.64 5.96 5.75
N ALA A 411 14.08 5.94 7.00
CA ALA A 411 13.27 5.53 8.13
C ALA A 411 13.49 6.45 9.34
N ARG A 412 12.49 6.55 10.20
CA ARG A 412 12.55 7.26 11.47
C ARG A 412 12.11 6.33 12.59
N ILE A 413 12.81 6.38 13.72
CA ILE A 413 12.45 5.66 14.92
C ILE A 413 12.38 6.66 16.06
N ILE A 414 11.22 6.71 16.71
CA ILE A 414 10.96 7.50 17.91
C ILE A 414 10.93 6.55 19.09
N PHE A 415 11.56 6.93 20.19
CA PHE A 415 11.66 6.03 21.32
C PHE A 415 11.70 6.70 22.67
N ASP A 416 11.24 5.95 23.67
CA ASP A 416 11.21 6.31 25.08
C ASP A 416 12.38 5.69 25.87
N ASP A 417 12.43 5.94 27.18
CA ASP A 417 13.47 5.40 28.07
C ASP A 417 13.57 3.85 28.09
N ASN A 418 12.60 3.13 27.53
CA ASN A 418 12.53 1.67 27.55
C ASN A 418 13.10 0.99 26.30
N ILE A 419 13.59 1.72 25.29
CA ILE A 419 13.99 1.10 24.01
C ILE A 419 15.08 0.00 24.14
N PHE A 420 15.92 0.08 25.17
CA PHE A 420 16.96 -0.91 25.45
C PHE A 420 16.51 -2.07 26.35
N SER A 421 15.22 -2.14 26.69
CA SER A 421 14.60 -3.29 27.34
C SER A 421 14.31 -4.43 26.34
N GLY A 422 14.00 -5.63 26.83
CA GLY A 422 13.59 -6.75 25.97
C GLY A 422 12.22 -6.47 25.33
N THR A 423 11.98 -7.00 24.12
CA THR A 423 10.66 -6.78 23.48
C THR A 423 9.54 -7.43 24.31
N PRO A 424 8.39 -6.76 24.52
CA PRO A 424 7.23 -7.38 25.14
C PRO A 424 6.84 -8.69 24.44
N ALA A 425 6.90 -8.70 23.11
CA ALA A 425 6.67 -9.86 22.26
C ALA A 425 7.50 -11.08 22.65
N THR A 426 8.83 -10.95 22.71
CA THR A 426 9.72 -12.08 23.04
C THR A 426 9.79 -12.39 24.53
N SER A 427 9.15 -11.60 25.40
CA SER A 427 9.16 -11.85 26.85
C SER A 427 8.48 -13.16 27.23
N ILE A 428 7.57 -13.64 26.39
CA ILE A 428 6.86 -14.91 26.57
C ILE A 428 7.78 -16.08 26.18
N TYR A 429 8.40 -16.00 25.00
CA TYR A 429 9.30 -17.02 24.46
C TYR A 429 10.68 -16.44 24.09
N PRO A 430 11.53 -16.14 25.09
CA PRO A 430 12.76 -15.40 24.84
C PRO A 430 13.77 -16.21 24.02
N PRO A 431 14.45 -15.59 23.03
CA PRO A 431 15.56 -16.21 22.32
C PRO A 431 16.79 -16.38 23.23
N PRO A 432 17.80 -17.18 22.82
CA PRO A 432 19.02 -17.40 23.61
C PRO A 432 20.01 -16.20 23.59
N PHE A 433 19.60 -15.07 23.02
CA PHE A 433 20.39 -13.85 22.86
C PHE A 433 19.52 -12.63 23.18
N SER A 434 20.14 -11.46 23.32
CA SER A 434 19.41 -10.21 23.56
C SER A 434 18.68 -9.76 22.30
N TRP A 435 17.37 -9.57 22.39
CA TRP A 435 16.53 -8.96 21.35
C TRP A 435 15.71 -7.85 21.99
N ARG A 436 16.11 -6.60 21.75
CA ARG A 436 15.53 -5.40 22.37
C ARG A 436 14.49 -4.76 21.47
N ILE A 437 13.67 -3.87 22.02
CA ILE A 437 12.78 -3.01 21.24
C ILE A 437 13.58 -2.26 20.17
N PHE A 438 14.75 -1.74 20.54
CA PHE A 438 15.72 -1.14 19.61
C PHE A 438 16.06 -2.03 18.40
N ASP A 439 16.33 -3.31 18.64
CA ASP A 439 16.76 -4.24 17.59
C ASP A 439 15.58 -4.54 16.66
N HIS A 440 14.40 -4.79 17.24
CA HIS A 440 13.18 -5.08 16.50
C HIS A 440 12.79 -3.93 15.57
N LEU A 441 12.60 -2.72 16.10
CA LEU A 441 12.14 -1.55 15.33
C LEU A 441 13.08 -1.26 14.16
N ILE A 442 14.40 -1.21 14.40
CA ILE A 442 15.35 -0.96 13.32
C ILE A 442 15.27 -2.05 12.24
N THR A 443 15.16 -3.33 12.63
CA THR A 443 15.07 -4.41 11.63
C THR A 443 13.75 -4.42 10.87
N HIS A 444 12.64 -4.06 11.52
CA HIS A 444 11.31 -3.96 10.93
C HIS A 444 11.26 -2.81 9.92
N GLU A 445 11.65 -1.60 10.32
CA GLU A 445 11.67 -0.42 9.46
C GLU A 445 12.62 -0.58 8.26
N LEU A 446 13.79 -1.18 8.50
CA LEU A 446 14.69 -1.51 7.39
C LEU A 446 14.08 -2.54 6.44
N GLY A 447 13.21 -3.43 6.93
CA GLY A 447 12.40 -4.33 6.11
C GLY A 447 11.55 -3.57 5.08
N HIS A 448 10.75 -2.61 5.54
CA HIS A 448 10.00 -1.70 4.66
C HIS A 448 10.91 -0.96 3.67
N SER A 449 12.05 -0.44 4.13
CA SER A 449 13.05 0.20 3.27
C SER A 449 13.62 -0.71 2.18
N PHE A 450 13.56 -2.04 2.36
CA PHE A 450 13.90 -3.01 1.32
C PHE A 450 12.71 -3.38 0.40
N GLY A 451 11.49 -3.05 0.79
CA GLY A 451 10.27 -3.25 0.00
C GLY A 451 9.51 -4.51 0.38
N VAL A 452 9.22 -4.70 1.67
CA VAL A 452 8.27 -5.71 2.16
C VAL A 452 7.21 -5.06 3.05
N LEU A 453 6.02 -5.68 3.11
CA LEU A 453 4.86 -5.25 3.92
C LEU A 453 4.83 -6.02 5.25
N HIS A 454 3.81 -5.77 6.08
CA HIS A 454 3.57 -6.55 7.30
C HIS A 454 3.24 -8.00 7.00
N ALA A 455 3.70 -8.89 7.90
CA ALA A 455 3.40 -10.31 7.88
C ALA A 455 2.26 -10.62 8.87
N ASP A 456 1.11 -10.94 8.32
CA ASP A 456 -0.15 -11.02 9.05
C ASP A 456 -0.47 -12.47 9.47
N GLY A 457 -1.57 -12.66 10.18
CA GLY A 457 -2.08 -13.97 10.61
C GLY A 457 -3.54 -14.13 10.21
N LEU A 458 -4.00 -15.37 10.18
CA LEU A 458 -5.38 -15.71 9.86
C LEU A 458 -5.98 -16.62 10.94
N ASP A 459 -6.74 -16.03 11.86
CA ASP A 459 -7.52 -16.67 12.94
C ASP A 459 -8.98 -16.83 12.50
N CYS A 460 -9.30 -18.02 12.00
CA CYS A 460 -10.65 -18.39 11.63
C CYS A 460 -11.34 -19.27 12.69
N ASN A 461 -10.99 -19.08 13.97
CA ASN A 461 -11.37 -19.97 15.07
C ASN A 461 -11.04 -21.43 14.68
N SER A 462 -11.97 -22.36 14.92
CA SER A 462 -11.82 -23.80 14.60
C SER A 462 -11.65 -24.18 13.11
N LEU A 463 -11.53 -23.22 12.19
CA LEU A 463 -11.32 -23.48 10.76
C LEU A 463 -9.95 -22.94 10.33
N PRO A 464 -9.16 -23.72 9.56
CA PRO A 464 -7.86 -23.25 9.08
C PRO A 464 -8.00 -22.24 7.93
N ILE A 465 -9.18 -22.15 7.32
CA ILE A 465 -9.55 -21.15 6.32
C ILE A 465 -11.08 -21.00 6.31
N SER A 466 -11.58 -19.78 6.22
CA SER A 466 -13.01 -19.49 6.06
C SER A 466 -13.20 -18.42 4.99
N SER A 467 -14.20 -18.58 4.13
CA SER A 467 -14.63 -17.54 3.18
C SER A 467 -15.68 -16.60 3.77
N ALA A 468 -16.12 -16.83 5.02
CA ALA A 468 -17.34 -16.21 5.56
C ALA A 468 -17.12 -15.39 6.84
N GLN A 469 -15.87 -15.19 7.27
CA GLN A 469 -15.56 -14.50 8.52
C GLN A 469 -14.24 -13.75 8.39
N HIS A 470 -14.21 -12.50 8.87
CA HIS A 470 -13.00 -11.69 8.94
C HIS A 470 -12.08 -12.29 10.00
N CYS A 471 -10.99 -12.87 9.54
CA CYS A 471 -10.07 -13.67 10.34
C CYS A 471 -8.67 -13.06 10.40
N PHE A 472 -8.47 -11.86 9.85
CA PHE A 472 -7.14 -11.29 9.69
C PHE A 472 -6.67 -10.66 10.98
N ILE A 473 -5.40 -10.88 11.26
CA ILE A 473 -4.70 -10.28 12.37
C ILE A 473 -3.45 -9.65 11.79
N GLU A 474 -3.45 -8.33 11.68
CA GLU A 474 -2.26 -7.58 11.30
C GLU A 474 -1.12 -7.88 12.28
N TYR A 475 0.09 -8.07 11.74
CA TYR A 475 1.24 -8.61 12.48
C TYR A 475 1.07 -10.02 13.07
N GLY A 476 0.01 -10.73 12.68
CA GLY A 476 -0.31 -12.04 13.22
C GLY A 476 0.72 -13.14 12.88
N ASN A 477 1.72 -12.89 12.02
CA ASN A 477 2.78 -13.88 11.81
C ASN A 477 3.82 -13.82 12.93
N TYR A 478 3.71 -14.73 13.90
CA TYR A 478 4.59 -14.74 15.06
C TYR A 478 5.97 -15.37 14.80
N PHE A 479 6.20 -15.79 13.56
CA PHE A 479 7.43 -16.37 13.08
C PHE A 479 8.24 -15.40 12.19
N ASP A 480 7.80 -14.16 12.01
CA ASP A 480 8.40 -13.17 11.10
C ASP A 480 8.61 -11.81 11.79
N VAL A 481 9.75 -11.15 11.53
CA VAL A 481 10.04 -9.80 12.05
C VAL A 481 9.13 -8.72 11.47
N MET A 482 8.58 -8.92 10.27
CA MET A 482 7.54 -8.04 9.72
C MET A 482 6.16 -8.32 10.32
N GLY A 483 6.03 -9.34 11.16
CA GLY A 483 4.86 -9.56 12.01
C GLY A 483 5.19 -9.18 13.45
N ASN A 484 4.70 -9.99 14.40
CA ASN A 484 5.04 -9.87 15.82
C ASN A 484 5.97 -11.03 16.23
N PRO A 485 7.31 -10.88 16.13
CA PRO A 485 8.26 -12.01 16.12
C PRO A 485 8.49 -12.65 17.49
N VAL A 486 7.46 -13.29 18.04
CA VAL A 486 7.49 -13.97 19.35
C VAL A 486 8.25 -15.29 19.30
N PHE A 487 8.08 -16.09 18.24
CA PHE A 487 8.59 -17.46 18.17
C PHE A 487 9.89 -17.61 17.39
N SER A 488 10.06 -16.80 16.34
CA SER A 488 11.24 -16.81 15.48
C SER A 488 11.38 -15.49 14.72
N LEU A 489 12.57 -15.21 14.18
CA LEU A 489 12.91 -13.87 13.67
C LEU A 489 13.05 -13.82 12.14
N HIS A 490 13.29 -14.93 11.45
CA HIS A 490 13.49 -14.87 9.99
C HIS A 490 12.27 -14.34 9.22
N PHE A 491 12.54 -13.54 8.19
CA PHE A 491 11.56 -13.27 7.14
C PHE A 491 11.10 -14.58 6.48
N ASN A 492 9.83 -14.65 6.14
CA ASN A 492 9.24 -15.75 5.39
C ASN A 492 9.82 -15.87 3.98
N GLY A 493 9.61 -17.04 3.36
CA GLY A 493 10.15 -17.35 2.04
C GLY A 493 9.73 -16.37 0.94
N MET A 494 8.52 -15.82 0.99
CA MET A 494 8.01 -14.89 -0.01
C MET A 494 8.74 -13.55 0.05
N TYR A 495 8.93 -12.98 1.24
CA TYR A 495 9.71 -11.76 1.42
C TYR A 495 11.15 -11.95 0.99
N LYS A 496 11.81 -13.04 1.40
CA LYS A 496 13.19 -13.32 0.98
C LYS A 496 13.31 -13.52 -0.54
N LYS A 497 12.29 -14.06 -1.22
CA LYS A 497 12.21 -14.07 -2.69
C LYS A 497 12.11 -12.65 -3.23
N ASN A 498 11.18 -11.85 -2.72
CA ASN A 498 10.93 -10.52 -3.25
C ASN A 498 12.13 -9.60 -3.05
N LEU A 499 12.93 -9.79 -2.01
CA LEU A 499 14.19 -9.07 -1.80
C LEU A 499 15.39 -9.60 -2.62
N GLY A 500 15.20 -10.65 -3.43
CA GLY A 500 16.29 -11.28 -4.20
C GLY A 500 17.31 -12.06 -3.33
N TRP A 501 16.97 -12.33 -2.07
CA TRP A 501 17.83 -13.04 -1.13
C TRP A 501 17.84 -14.54 -1.40
N ILE A 502 16.71 -15.11 -1.86
CA ILE A 502 16.64 -16.50 -2.34
C ILE A 502 16.88 -16.52 -3.85
N ASN A 503 17.80 -17.38 -4.31
CA ASN A 503 18.04 -17.51 -5.75
C ASN A 503 16.88 -18.23 -6.45
N PRO A 504 16.60 -17.97 -7.74
CA PRO A 504 15.44 -18.56 -8.42
C PRO A 504 15.48 -20.09 -8.45
N ASN A 505 16.68 -20.68 -8.54
CA ASN A 505 16.88 -22.13 -8.50
C ASN A 505 16.66 -22.76 -7.10
N GLN A 506 16.38 -21.94 -6.09
CA GLN A 506 16.06 -22.35 -4.73
C GLN A 506 14.57 -22.14 -4.41
N ILE A 507 13.79 -21.69 -5.38
CA ILE A 507 12.34 -21.50 -5.28
C ILE A 507 11.68 -22.66 -5.99
N LEU A 508 10.68 -23.28 -5.36
CA LEU A 508 9.93 -24.37 -5.96
C LEU A 508 8.50 -23.95 -6.24
N ASP A 509 8.13 -23.85 -7.51
CA ASP A 509 6.75 -23.59 -7.91
C ASP A 509 6.01 -24.91 -8.15
N ILE A 510 4.94 -25.12 -7.38
CA ILE A 510 4.12 -26.33 -7.38
C ILE A 510 2.78 -26.01 -8.04
N THR A 511 2.57 -26.61 -9.21
CA THR A 511 1.39 -26.39 -10.07
C THR A 511 0.70 -27.67 -10.48
N SER A 512 1.11 -28.80 -9.89
CA SER A 512 0.50 -30.11 -10.12
C SER A 512 0.62 -30.97 -8.88
N SER A 513 -0.20 -32.01 -8.76
CA SER A 513 -0.07 -32.98 -7.67
C SER A 513 1.27 -33.70 -7.72
N GLY A 514 1.87 -33.98 -6.56
CA GLY A 514 3.14 -34.69 -6.51
C GLY A 514 3.75 -34.79 -5.12
N HIS A 515 4.97 -35.33 -5.10
CA HIS A 515 5.81 -35.45 -3.91
C HIS A 515 6.94 -34.41 -3.99
N TYR A 516 7.00 -33.51 -3.02
CA TYR A 516 7.89 -32.36 -3.03
C TYR A 516 8.84 -32.39 -1.84
N THR A 517 9.91 -31.60 -1.90
CA THR A 517 10.92 -31.54 -0.85
C THR A 517 11.54 -30.15 -0.79
N ILE A 518 11.58 -29.58 0.41
CA ILE A 518 12.26 -28.32 0.70
C ILE A 518 13.25 -28.49 1.84
N ASN A 519 14.21 -27.58 1.93
CA ASN A 519 15.26 -27.51 2.94
C ASN A 519 14.90 -26.43 3.98
N PRO A 520 15.49 -26.48 5.19
CA PRO A 520 15.26 -25.43 6.19
C PRO A 520 15.55 -24.03 5.64
N LEU A 521 14.69 -23.07 5.94
CA LEU A 521 14.77 -21.72 5.42
C LEU A 521 16.05 -21.01 5.87
N GLU A 522 16.56 -21.33 7.05
CA GLU A 522 17.76 -20.72 7.66
C GLU A 522 19.07 -21.16 6.97
N THR A 523 19.02 -22.22 6.17
CA THR A 523 20.23 -22.80 5.55
C THR A 523 20.47 -22.26 4.14
N LYS A 524 21.74 -22.04 3.75
CA LYS A 524 22.08 -21.43 2.44
C LYS A 524 21.75 -22.27 1.21
N ALA A 525 21.66 -23.60 1.34
CA ALA A 525 21.63 -24.51 0.19
C ALA A 525 20.30 -25.26 0.04
N GLY A 526 20.00 -25.67 -1.19
CA GLY A 526 18.78 -26.41 -1.53
C GLY A 526 17.58 -25.50 -1.75
N ILE A 527 16.41 -26.11 -1.92
CA ILE A 527 15.14 -25.40 -2.12
C ILE A 527 14.73 -24.78 -0.78
N LYS A 528 14.50 -23.47 -0.72
CA LYS A 528 14.26 -22.74 0.53
C LYS A 528 12.80 -22.72 0.94
N PHE A 529 11.92 -22.57 -0.04
CA PHE A 529 10.48 -22.55 0.15
C PHE A 529 9.79 -22.98 -1.14
N ALA A 530 8.50 -23.25 -1.05
CA ALA A 530 7.67 -23.53 -2.22
C ALA A 530 6.50 -22.57 -2.32
N ARG A 531 6.13 -22.21 -3.55
CA ARG A 531 4.86 -21.55 -3.89
C ARG A 531 3.93 -22.58 -4.50
N ILE A 532 2.67 -22.55 -4.15
CA ILE A 532 1.66 -23.53 -4.53
C ILE A 532 0.46 -22.77 -5.06
N PHE A 533 0.03 -23.10 -6.27
CA PHE A 533 -1.14 -22.50 -6.89
C PHE A 533 -1.79 -23.46 -7.88
N ASN A 534 -3.12 -23.39 -8.02
CA ASN A 534 -3.88 -24.19 -8.97
C ASN A 534 -3.96 -23.47 -10.33
N PRO A 535 -3.35 -24.00 -11.41
CA PRO A 535 -3.40 -23.36 -12.73
C PRO A 535 -4.79 -23.31 -13.36
N ALA A 536 -5.78 -24.04 -12.82
CA ALA A 536 -7.16 -23.98 -13.31
C ALA A 536 -7.91 -22.71 -12.87
N GLY A 537 -7.42 -22.01 -11.83
CA GLY A 537 -8.07 -20.85 -11.20
C GLY A 537 -7.95 -19.53 -11.97
N ILE A 538 -8.03 -19.55 -13.29
CA ILE A 538 -7.77 -18.38 -14.13
C ILE A 538 -9.08 -17.70 -14.54
N SER A 539 -9.59 -16.83 -13.67
CA SER A 539 -10.38 -15.67 -14.08
C SER A 539 -10.17 -14.55 -13.05
N GLY A 540 -9.37 -13.52 -13.40
CA GLY A 540 -9.20 -12.32 -12.58
C GLY A 540 -7.92 -12.23 -11.73
N ALA A 541 -6.75 -12.45 -12.32
CA ALA A 541 -5.43 -11.86 -12.05
C ALA A 541 -4.88 -11.52 -10.63
N LEU A 542 -5.50 -11.83 -9.49
CA LEU A 542 -4.99 -11.44 -8.16
C LEU A 542 -5.29 -12.39 -6.97
N GLY A 543 -5.98 -13.52 -7.17
CA GLY A 543 -6.46 -14.39 -6.07
C GLY A 543 -5.39 -15.07 -5.19
N LEU A 544 -5.84 -15.56 -4.03
CA LEU A 544 -5.04 -16.23 -2.99
C LEU A 544 -4.15 -17.36 -3.53
N LYS A 545 -2.90 -17.37 -3.10
CA LYS A 545 -1.91 -18.43 -3.34
C LYS A 545 -1.27 -18.86 -2.03
N TYR A 546 -0.61 -20.02 -2.04
CA TYR A 546 0.04 -20.54 -0.84
C TYR A 546 1.55 -20.58 -0.99
N SER A 547 2.25 -20.31 0.09
CA SER A 547 3.67 -20.62 0.21
C SER A 547 3.92 -21.45 1.46
N VAL A 548 4.97 -22.26 1.44
CA VAL A 548 5.34 -23.11 2.57
C VAL A 548 6.82 -23.01 2.90
N ASP A 549 7.10 -22.84 4.20
CA ASP A 549 8.43 -22.74 4.77
C ASP A 549 8.70 -23.87 5.76
N ASN A 550 9.95 -24.33 5.83
CA ASN A 550 10.44 -25.28 6.84
C ASN A 550 11.34 -24.51 7.80
N ARG A 551 10.82 -24.15 8.97
CA ARG A 551 11.56 -23.40 9.99
C ARG A 551 12.27 -24.34 10.95
N ARG A 552 13.48 -23.98 11.38
CA ARG A 552 14.30 -24.78 12.32
C ARG A 552 14.98 -23.87 13.32
N ALA A 553 15.24 -24.40 14.52
CA ALA A 553 16.01 -23.70 15.55
C ALA A 553 17.51 -23.58 15.16
N ILE A 554 17.78 -22.72 14.18
CA ILE A 554 19.09 -22.45 13.61
C ILE A 554 19.30 -20.94 13.63
N GLY A 555 20.44 -20.50 14.16
CA GLY A 555 20.83 -19.09 14.16
C GLY A 555 19.83 -18.20 14.89
N LEU A 556 19.26 -17.21 14.20
CA LEU A 556 18.29 -16.26 14.76
C LEU A 556 16.99 -16.93 15.20
N ASP A 557 16.63 -18.04 14.57
CA ASP A 557 15.43 -18.82 14.93
C ASP A 557 15.70 -19.81 16.08
N ALA A 558 16.87 -19.77 16.73
CA ALA A 558 17.23 -20.71 17.79
C ALA A 558 16.24 -20.77 18.96
N GLY A 559 15.47 -19.69 19.21
CA GLY A 559 14.39 -19.64 20.20
C GLY A 559 13.32 -20.72 19.99
N LEU A 560 13.05 -21.08 18.73
CA LEU A 560 12.04 -22.06 18.33
C LEU A 560 12.27 -23.47 18.93
N GLY A 561 13.49 -23.78 19.38
CA GLY A 561 13.83 -25.07 19.98
C GLY A 561 14.02 -25.04 21.50
N LEU A 562 13.80 -23.90 22.15
CA LEU A 562 14.05 -23.75 23.59
C LEU A 562 12.82 -24.02 24.46
N HIS A 563 11.63 -23.85 23.89
CA HIS A 563 10.35 -23.91 24.60
C HIS A 563 9.52 -25.08 24.07
N GLU A 564 8.96 -25.88 24.98
CA GLU A 564 8.31 -27.15 24.62
C GLU A 564 7.07 -26.90 23.75
N GLU A 565 6.33 -25.86 24.11
CA GLU A 565 5.09 -25.37 23.53
C GLU A 565 5.23 -25.14 22.02
N ILE A 566 6.27 -24.44 21.58
CA ILE A 566 6.47 -24.06 20.17
C ILE A 566 7.44 -24.97 19.41
N SER A 567 8.08 -25.93 20.10
CA SER A 567 9.15 -26.74 19.51
C SER A 567 8.70 -27.69 18.41
N GLU A 568 7.41 -28.04 18.39
CA GLU A 568 6.82 -28.93 17.40
C GLU A 568 6.79 -28.30 16.00
N ASN A 569 6.72 -26.97 15.90
CA ASN A 569 6.74 -26.24 14.62
C ASN A 569 7.96 -26.58 13.75
N GLN A 570 9.08 -26.94 14.37
CA GLN A 570 10.29 -27.35 13.65
C GLN A 570 10.10 -28.66 12.86
N ASN A 571 9.07 -29.43 13.16
CA ASN A 571 8.81 -30.71 12.52
C ASN A 571 7.80 -30.61 11.37
N GLY A 572 7.33 -29.40 11.07
CA GLY A 572 6.24 -29.14 10.15
C GLY A 572 6.58 -28.21 8.99
N LEU A 573 5.53 -27.81 8.28
CA LEU A 573 5.55 -26.72 7.30
C LEU A 573 4.72 -25.57 7.85
N LEU A 574 5.29 -24.37 7.97
CA LEU A 574 4.46 -23.17 8.09
C LEU A 574 3.81 -22.93 6.75
N VAL A 575 2.49 -22.72 6.74
CA VAL A 575 1.70 -22.45 5.54
C VAL A 575 1.31 -20.98 5.57
N HIS A 576 1.69 -20.23 4.53
CA HIS A 576 1.31 -18.84 4.38
C HIS A 576 0.41 -18.66 3.17
N GLY A 577 -0.61 -17.82 3.30
CA GLY A 577 -1.32 -17.23 2.19
C GLY A 577 -0.55 -16.02 1.67
N PHE A 578 -0.69 -15.71 0.39
CA PHE A 578 -0.18 -14.46 -0.15
C PHE A 578 -0.97 -13.99 -1.36
N TYR A 579 -0.99 -12.67 -1.53
CA TYR A 579 -1.47 -11.99 -2.73
C TYR A 579 -0.29 -11.37 -3.47
N ASP A 580 -0.28 -11.51 -4.80
CA ASP A 580 0.69 -10.81 -5.65
C ASP A 580 0.09 -9.46 -6.02
N PHE A 581 0.45 -8.38 -5.33
CA PHE A 581 0.09 -7.04 -5.77
C PHE A 581 0.89 -6.67 -7.03
N PRO A 582 0.32 -5.97 -8.01
CA PRO A 582 1.06 -5.61 -9.20
C PRO A 582 2.11 -4.50 -8.93
N SER A 583 2.09 -3.86 -7.75
CA SER A 583 3.21 -3.08 -7.19
C SER A 583 4.48 -3.91 -6.99
N GLY A 584 4.36 -5.24 -6.88
CA GLY A 584 5.47 -6.16 -6.61
C GLY A 584 5.78 -6.36 -5.12
N LEU A 585 4.97 -5.79 -4.23
CA LEU A 585 5.02 -5.94 -2.78
C LEU A 585 4.00 -7.02 -2.39
N PRO A 586 4.42 -8.25 -2.05
CA PRO A 586 3.47 -9.30 -1.70
C PRO A 586 3.02 -9.07 -0.26
N GLN A 587 1.75 -9.29 0.01
CA GLN A 587 1.29 -9.46 1.38
C GLN A 587 1.28 -10.92 1.74
N THR A 588 1.59 -11.24 2.99
CA THR A 588 1.62 -12.63 3.46
C THR A 588 0.89 -12.75 4.77
N PHE A 589 0.17 -13.86 4.96
CA PHE A 589 -0.49 -14.17 6.21
C PHE A 589 -0.27 -15.63 6.60
N LEU A 590 0.01 -15.87 7.87
CA LEU A 590 0.18 -17.19 8.46
C LEU A 590 -1.16 -17.88 8.67
N PHE A 591 -1.26 -19.11 8.18
CA PHE A 591 -2.35 -20.01 8.54
C PHE A 591 -1.97 -20.85 9.74
N ASP A 592 -2.89 -20.94 10.69
CA ASP A 592 -2.89 -22.04 11.64
C ASP A 592 -3.44 -23.31 10.95
N THR A 593 -2.61 -24.37 10.92
CA THR A 593 -2.99 -25.66 10.33
C THR A 593 -3.47 -26.68 11.36
N THR A 594 -3.51 -26.28 12.63
CA THR A 594 -4.00 -27.03 13.79
C THR A 594 -5.04 -26.25 14.59
N PRO A 595 -5.96 -25.50 13.95
CA PRO A 595 -6.85 -24.56 14.62
C PRO A 595 -7.69 -25.24 15.70
N ASP A 596 -7.81 -24.57 16.84
CA ASP A 596 -8.66 -25.02 17.92
C ASP A 596 -9.71 -23.96 18.35
N GLU A 597 -10.12 -23.95 19.62
CA GLU A 597 -11.09 -22.97 20.14
C GLU A 597 -10.40 -21.94 21.08
N GLU A 598 -9.07 -21.83 21.02
CA GLU A 598 -8.29 -20.92 21.84
C GLU A 598 -8.61 -19.46 21.49
N THR A 599 -8.65 -18.62 22.53
CA THR A 599 -9.20 -17.26 22.38
C THR A 599 -8.12 -16.23 22.08
N TRP A 600 -6.86 -16.56 22.35
CA TRP A 600 -5.74 -15.65 22.13
C TRP A 600 -4.87 -16.21 21.01
N TRP A 601 -4.79 -15.47 19.92
CA TRP A 601 -4.02 -15.85 18.74
C TRP A 601 -2.61 -16.35 19.04
N ILE A 602 -1.89 -15.71 19.97
CA ILE A 602 -0.56 -16.15 20.40
C ILE A 602 -0.53 -17.61 20.84
N TYR A 603 -1.53 -18.10 21.55
CA TYR A 603 -1.57 -19.47 22.05
C TYR A 603 -2.11 -20.44 20.99
N ASP A 604 -3.00 -19.96 20.12
CA ASP A 604 -3.54 -20.72 18.99
C ASP A 604 -2.42 -21.09 18.00
N VAL A 605 -1.54 -20.14 17.65
CA VAL A 605 -0.43 -20.40 16.71
C VAL A 605 0.82 -21.06 17.32
N GLU A 606 0.77 -21.54 18.55
CA GLU A 606 1.91 -22.26 19.14
C GLU A 606 2.24 -23.56 18.41
N ASP A 607 1.30 -24.15 17.67
CA ASP A 607 1.49 -25.37 16.88
C ASP A 607 1.15 -25.22 15.39
N ALA A 608 1.11 -23.97 14.89
CA ALA A 608 0.67 -23.61 13.54
C ALA A 608 1.27 -24.43 12.38
N ALA A 609 2.47 -25.00 12.53
CA ALA A 609 3.09 -25.79 11.48
C ALA A 609 2.36 -27.11 11.20
N LEU A 610 2.16 -27.40 9.91
CA LEU A 610 1.56 -28.65 9.47
C LEU A 610 2.50 -29.83 9.76
N VAL A 611 2.18 -30.65 10.75
CA VAL A 611 3.02 -31.77 11.21
C VAL A 611 2.47 -33.16 10.86
N GLY A 612 3.40 -34.13 10.75
CA GLY A 612 3.08 -35.55 10.70
C GLY A 612 2.16 -35.96 9.54
N SER A 613 1.06 -36.64 9.85
CA SER A 613 0.08 -37.14 8.87
C SER A 613 -1.06 -36.16 8.58
N ASN A 614 -1.01 -34.96 9.13
CA ASN A 614 -2.06 -33.95 8.93
C ASN A 614 -1.96 -33.36 7.53
N THR A 615 -3.08 -32.81 7.05
CA THR A 615 -3.17 -32.13 5.75
C THR A 615 -3.91 -30.82 5.90
N PHE A 616 -3.40 -29.76 5.26
CA PHE A 616 -4.12 -28.52 5.06
C PHE A 616 -4.84 -28.61 3.70
N SER A 617 -6.16 -28.37 3.68
CA SER A 617 -6.98 -28.50 2.46
C SER A 617 -7.81 -27.25 2.25
N ASP A 618 -7.64 -26.62 1.09
CA ASP A 618 -8.56 -25.63 0.56
C ASP A 618 -9.33 -26.23 -0.63
N SER A 619 -10.60 -26.56 -0.39
CA SER A 619 -11.48 -27.10 -1.43
C SER A 619 -11.84 -26.07 -2.50
N THR A 620 -11.78 -24.79 -2.17
CA THR A 620 -12.17 -23.68 -3.05
C THR A 620 -11.15 -23.49 -4.15
N LEU A 621 -9.86 -23.50 -3.80
CA LEU A 621 -8.77 -23.50 -4.77
C LEU A 621 -8.39 -24.91 -5.26
N GLY A 622 -8.99 -25.95 -4.68
CA GLY A 622 -8.70 -27.35 -5.02
C GLY A 622 -7.26 -27.75 -4.70
N ILE A 623 -6.72 -27.26 -3.58
CA ILE A 623 -5.34 -27.50 -3.14
C ILE A 623 -5.38 -28.26 -1.83
N THR A 624 -4.53 -29.28 -1.70
CA THR A 624 -4.25 -29.95 -0.43
C THR A 624 -2.76 -30.10 -0.26
N ILE A 625 -2.25 -29.70 0.90
CA ILE A 625 -0.84 -29.70 1.29
C ILE A 625 -0.64 -30.71 2.42
N GLY A 626 0.43 -31.49 2.33
CA GLY A 626 0.68 -32.62 3.23
C GLY A 626 0.06 -33.92 2.71
N PRO A 627 0.28 -35.04 3.41
CA PRO A 627 1.02 -35.14 4.68
C PRO A 627 2.52 -35.00 4.50
N ILE A 628 3.25 -34.90 5.62
CA ILE A 628 4.71 -35.02 5.63
C ILE A 628 5.07 -36.49 5.43
N THR A 629 5.82 -36.77 4.36
CA THR A 629 6.25 -38.12 3.99
C THR A 629 7.66 -38.45 4.47
N ASN A 630 8.50 -37.43 4.67
CA ASN A 630 9.84 -37.63 5.25
C ASN A 630 10.33 -36.38 5.97
N LEU A 631 10.93 -36.58 7.14
CA LEU A 631 11.57 -35.52 7.91
C LEU A 631 13.00 -35.90 8.26
N THR A 632 13.93 -34.98 8.01
CA THR A 632 15.33 -35.07 8.45
C THR A 632 15.81 -33.70 8.90
N ALA A 633 16.96 -33.63 9.58
CA ALA A 633 17.56 -32.36 9.98
C ALA A 633 17.86 -31.39 8.81
N SER A 634 17.96 -31.88 7.57
CA SER A 634 18.34 -31.08 6.41
C SER A 634 17.24 -30.86 5.37
N ARG A 635 16.08 -31.53 5.51
CA ARG A 635 14.97 -31.46 4.55
C ARG A 635 13.67 -32.02 5.12
N ILE A 636 12.57 -31.54 4.57
CA ILE A 636 11.21 -32.04 4.75
C ILE A 636 10.64 -32.40 3.37
N SER A 637 9.96 -33.53 3.29
CA SER A 637 9.25 -34.00 2.10
C SER A 637 7.77 -34.12 2.42
N PHE A 638 6.92 -33.70 1.50
CA PHE A 638 5.47 -33.62 1.68
C PHE A 638 4.75 -33.82 0.35
N ASP A 639 3.49 -34.15 0.43
CA ASP A 639 2.63 -34.34 -0.74
C ASP A 639 1.83 -33.07 -1.00
N VAL A 640 1.52 -32.82 -2.28
CA VAL A 640 0.55 -31.80 -2.67
C VAL A 640 -0.41 -32.45 -3.65
N GLU A 641 -1.70 -32.22 -3.44
CA GLU A 641 -2.75 -32.56 -4.40
C GLU A 641 -3.37 -31.28 -4.96
N ILE A 642 -3.47 -31.18 -6.28
CA ILE A 642 -4.13 -30.10 -7.00
C ILE A 642 -5.22 -30.71 -7.86
N ASP A 643 -6.48 -30.32 -7.65
CA ASP A 643 -7.60 -30.72 -8.49
C ASP A 643 -7.65 -29.86 -9.75
N PRO A 644 -7.32 -30.40 -10.94
CA PRO A 644 -7.37 -29.65 -12.19
C PRO A 644 -8.81 -29.37 -12.64
N ASN A 645 -9.82 -29.96 -11.99
CA ASN A 645 -11.24 -29.75 -12.25
C ASN A 645 -11.92 -28.94 -11.14
N ALA A 646 -11.15 -28.36 -10.21
CA ALA A 646 -11.67 -27.46 -9.21
C ALA A 646 -12.53 -26.39 -9.91
N THR A 647 -13.74 -26.20 -9.39
CA THR A 647 -14.63 -25.15 -9.87
C THR A 647 -14.53 -24.01 -8.89
N PHE A 648 -13.86 -22.94 -9.31
CA PHE A 648 -13.68 -21.77 -8.49
C PHE A 648 -15.01 -21.03 -8.40
N PRO A 649 -15.49 -20.67 -7.20
CA PRO A 649 -16.61 -19.76 -7.09
C PRO A 649 -16.24 -18.44 -7.77
N ASP A 650 -17.25 -17.73 -8.27
CA ASP A 650 -17.05 -16.33 -8.61
C ASP A 650 -16.67 -15.60 -7.31
N CYS A 651 -15.64 -14.75 -7.34
CA CYS A 651 -15.28 -13.90 -6.21
C CYS A 651 -16.51 -13.11 -5.75
N SER A 652 -16.89 -13.27 -4.48
CA SER A 652 -17.94 -12.48 -3.84
C SER A 652 -17.30 -11.25 -3.21
N GLN A 653 -17.69 -10.08 -3.67
CA GLN A 653 -17.27 -8.80 -3.10
C GLN A 653 -18.28 -8.37 -2.05
N ASP A 654 -17.80 -7.94 -0.89
CA ASP A 654 -18.63 -7.58 0.26
C ASP A 654 -18.49 -6.07 0.59
N ASP A 655 -19.36 -5.58 1.47
CA ASP A 655 -19.40 -4.17 1.86
C ASP A 655 -18.20 -3.88 2.79
N PRO A 656 -17.37 -2.84 2.52
CA PRO A 656 -16.29 -2.50 3.43
C PRO A 656 -16.81 -2.18 4.82
N ILE A 657 -16.00 -2.44 5.85
CA ILE A 657 -16.26 -1.90 7.18
C ILE A 657 -15.53 -0.57 7.31
N LEU A 658 -16.26 0.47 7.71
CA LEU A 658 -15.70 1.76 8.06
C LEU A 658 -15.60 1.90 9.59
N THR A 659 -14.37 1.98 10.12
CA THR A 659 -14.13 2.26 11.54
C THR A 659 -13.64 3.69 11.72
N THR A 660 -14.20 4.40 12.70
CA THR A 660 -13.76 5.74 13.10
C THR A 660 -13.34 5.75 14.57
N TYR A 661 -12.28 6.47 14.91
CA TYR A 661 -11.75 6.50 16.27
C TYR A 661 -12.75 7.20 17.21
N SER A 662 -13.06 6.54 18.33
CA SER A 662 -14.02 7.05 19.30
C SER A 662 -13.35 8.04 20.27
N PRO A 663 -13.97 9.19 20.61
CA PRO A 663 -15.29 9.63 20.16
C PRO A 663 -15.26 10.12 18.71
N TYR A 664 -16.39 9.98 17.99
CA TYR A 664 -16.67 10.49 16.63
C TYR A 664 -16.55 12.03 16.48
N THR A 665 -15.72 12.65 17.31
CA THR A 665 -15.46 14.07 17.46
C THR A 665 -13.94 14.25 17.43
N TYR A 666 -13.44 14.90 16.39
CA TYR A 666 -12.04 15.29 16.25
C TYR A 666 -11.92 16.74 16.72
N ASP A 667 -11.00 17.04 17.64
CA ASP A 667 -10.69 18.41 18.05
C ASP A 667 -9.44 18.87 17.30
N ILE A 668 -9.63 19.61 16.21
CA ILE A 668 -8.55 20.11 15.36
C ILE A 668 -7.99 21.39 15.97
N SER A 669 -6.66 21.48 16.08
CA SER A 669 -5.91 22.66 16.52
C SER A 669 -4.61 22.79 15.73
N GLU A 670 -3.86 23.88 15.93
CA GLU A 670 -2.52 24.04 15.34
C GLU A 670 -1.56 22.86 15.64
N ASN A 671 -1.78 22.12 16.74
CA ASN A 671 -0.93 21.00 17.15
C ASN A 671 -1.54 19.61 16.85
N ASP A 672 -2.79 19.53 16.40
CA ASP A 672 -3.47 18.26 16.11
C ASP A 672 -4.47 18.51 14.99
N ASN A 673 -4.12 18.14 13.76
CA ASN A 673 -4.83 18.55 12.55
C ASN A 673 -5.15 17.39 11.63
N ARG A 674 -5.61 16.27 12.21
CA ARG A 674 -5.83 15.03 11.46
C ARG A 674 -7.22 14.44 11.73
N ILE A 675 -7.85 13.94 10.67
CA ILE A 675 -9.05 13.09 10.70
C ILE A 675 -8.65 11.76 10.08
N GLU A 676 -8.86 10.68 10.82
CA GLU A 676 -8.48 9.33 10.41
C GLU A 676 -9.69 8.41 10.40
N ILE A 677 -9.79 7.61 9.36
CA ILE A 677 -10.80 6.58 9.21
C ILE A 677 -10.10 5.32 8.75
N LYS A 678 -10.65 4.18 9.12
CA LYS A 678 -10.13 2.88 8.72
C LYS A 678 -11.15 2.20 7.85
N VAL A 679 -10.69 1.64 6.73
CA VAL A 679 -11.52 0.89 5.80
C VAL A 679 -10.98 -0.52 5.72
N GLU A 680 -11.82 -1.48 6.05
CA GLU A 680 -11.54 -2.91 5.91
C GLU A 680 -12.13 -3.41 4.59
N ASN A 681 -11.34 -4.15 3.82
CA ASN A 681 -11.85 -4.93 2.71
C ASN A 681 -12.44 -6.24 3.24
N THR A 682 -13.74 -6.44 3.06
CA THR A 682 -14.46 -7.63 3.55
C THR A 682 -14.68 -8.68 2.48
N ASP A 683 -14.14 -8.49 1.27
CA ASP A 683 -14.24 -9.42 0.15
C ASP A 683 -13.81 -10.84 0.56
N GLU A 684 -14.34 -11.86 -0.12
CA GLU A 684 -13.89 -13.24 0.13
C GLU A 684 -12.39 -13.41 -0.18
N LEU A 685 -11.70 -14.28 0.55
CA LEU A 685 -10.29 -14.64 0.30
C LEU A 685 -9.97 -15.09 -1.13
N THR A 686 -10.98 -15.55 -1.87
CA THR A 686 -10.82 -15.97 -3.27
C THR A 686 -10.68 -14.78 -4.21
N CYS A 687 -11.13 -13.60 -3.78
CA CYS A 687 -10.86 -12.34 -4.41
C CYS A 687 -9.36 -12.03 -4.32
N GLY A 688 -8.89 -11.22 -5.24
CA GLY A 688 -7.62 -10.53 -5.06
C GLY A 688 -7.84 -9.20 -4.36
N PRO A 689 -6.78 -8.39 -4.16
CA PRO A 689 -6.94 -7.02 -3.73
C PRO A 689 -7.90 -6.24 -4.63
N SER A 690 -8.79 -5.49 -3.99
CA SER A 690 -9.80 -4.65 -4.63
C SER A 690 -9.48 -3.18 -4.36
N GLU A 691 -9.86 -2.29 -5.27
CA GLU A 691 -9.71 -0.84 -5.05
C GLU A 691 -10.86 -0.34 -4.17
N PHE A 692 -10.50 0.32 -3.08
CA PHE A 692 -11.41 1.02 -2.17
C PHE A 692 -11.24 2.51 -2.31
N ARG A 693 -12.37 3.21 -2.18
CA ARG A 693 -12.43 4.66 -2.20
C ARG A 693 -13.03 5.16 -0.91
N ALA A 694 -12.42 6.18 -0.32
CA ALA A 694 -12.94 6.84 0.86
C ALA A 694 -13.06 8.35 0.63
N HIS A 695 -14.16 8.97 1.06
CA HIS A 695 -14.38 10.41 0.91
C HIS A 695 -15.16 11.00 2.10
N GLY A 696 -15.01 12.31 2.33
CA GLY A 696 -15.75 13.03 3.38
C GLY A 696 -16.69 14.06 2.79
N ILE A 697 -18.00 13.91 3.01
CA ILE A 697 -19.01 14.85 2.51
C ILE A 697 -19.34 15.85 3.62
N GLY A 698 -19.07 17.13 3.38
CA GLY A 698 -19.39 18.19 4.33
C GLY A 698 -20.89 18.38 4.50
N LEU A 699 -21.36 18.40 5.75
CA LEU A 699 -22.78 18.59 6.08
C LEU A 699 -23.06 20.06 6.42
N ASN A 700 -24.28 20.53 6.11
CA ASN A 700 -24.74 21.90 6.39
C ASN A 700 -23.95 23.01 5.66
N GLY A 701 -23.49 22.76 4.43
CA GLY A 701 -22.77 23.75 3.61
C GLY A 701 -21.29 23.87 3.95
N VAL A 702 -20.74 22.85 4.61
CA VAL A 702 -19.30 22.63 4.77
C VAL A 702 -18.78 22.00 3.48
N GLU A 703 -17.59 22.39 3.03
CA GLU A 703 -16.94 21.81 1.85
C GLU A 703 -16.58 20.34 2.06
N ASN A 704 -16.51 19.56 0.99
CA ASN A 704 -16.15 18.15 1.07
C ASN A 704 -14.64 17.98 1.31
N LEU A 705 -14.28 16.91 2.03
CA LEU A 705 -12.91 16.46 2.12
C LEU A 705 -12.51 15.69 0.84
N PRO A 706 -11.24 15.75 0.41
CA PRO A 706 -10.72 15.01 -0.75
C PRO A 706 -10.99 13.51 -0.71
N SER A 707 -11.13 12.87 -1.87
CA SER A 707 -11.26 11.40 -1.95
C SER A 707 -9.89 10.71 -1.95
N PHE A 708 -9.81 9.55 -1.30
CA PHE A 708 -8.68 8.63 -1.33
C PHE A 708 -9.02 7.33 -2.06
N TYR A 709 -7.99 6.64 -2.56
CA TYR A 709 -8.10 5.46 -3.41
C TYR A 709 -6.96 4.51 -3.08
N GLU A 710 -7.24 3.30 -2.61
CA GLU A 710 -6.19 2.32 -2.28
C GLU A 710 -6.59 0.89 -2.60
N LEU A 711 -5.58 0.06 -2.91
CA LEU A 711 -5.75 -1.38 -3.06
C LEU A 711 -5.67 -2.04 -1.69
N ILE A 712 -6.75 -2.68 -1.28
CA ILE A 712 -6.82 -3.37 0.00
C ILE A 712 -7.02 -4.86 -0.31
N GLY A 713 -6.16 -5.72 0.24
CA GLY A 713 -6.31 -7.18 0.14
C GLY A 713 -7.57 -7.65 0.88
N PRO A 714 -8.22 -8.76 0.48
CA PRO A 714 -9.34 -9.30 1.25
C PRO A 714 -8.95 -9.50 2.72
N GLY A 715 -9.79 -8.97 3.61
CA GLY A 715 -9.66 -8.93 5.08
C GLY A 715 -8.56 -8.02 5.63
N GLU A 716 -7.90 -7.28 4.77
CA GLU A 716 -6.97 -6.23 5.17
C GLU A 716 -7.72 -4.95 5.50
N GLU A 717 -7.06 -4.10 6.26
CA GLU A 717 -7.56 -2.79 6.59
C GLU A 717 -6.55 -1.72 6.20
N MET A 718 -7.05 -0.52 5.88
CA MET A 718 -6.21 0.61 5.58
C MET A 718 -6.75 1.88 6.20
N THR A 719 -5.86 2.67 6.80
CA THR A 719 -6.21 3.97 7.35
C THR A 719 -6.09 5.06 6.28
N PHE A 720 -7.18 5.78 6.08
CA PHE A 720 -7.23 7.01 5.31
C PHE A 720 -7.20 8.21 6.25
N ALA A 721 -6.35 9.19 5.94
CA ALA A 721 -6.18 10.37 6.78
C ALA A 721 -6.28 11.68 5.98
N TRP A 722 -7.20 12.54 6.40
CA TRP A 722 -7.19 13.96 6.03
C TRP A 722 -6.37 14.73 7.05
N GLU A 723 -5.43 15.54 6.59
CA GLU A 723 -4.56 16.33 7.45
C GLU A 723 -4.14 17.63 6.77
N SER A 724 -3.43 18.51 7.46
CA SER A 724 -2.89 19.75 6.89
C SER A 724 -2.20 19.54 5.53
N PRO A 725 -2.40 20.46 4.56
CA PRO A 725 -3.14 21.72 4.68
C PRO A 725 -4.67 21.60 4.52
N ILE A 726 -5.20 20.38 4.26
CA ILE A 726 -6.63 20.15 3.96
C ILE A 726 -7.56 20.71 5.04
N LEU A 727 -7.10 20.67 6.30
CA LEU A 727 -7.89 21.08 7.46
C LEU A 727 -7.51 22.48 7.99
N ASP A 728 -6.42 23.07 7.51
CA ASP A 728 -5.89 24.36 8.03
C ASP A 728 -6.70 25.57 7.56
N ASP A 729 -7.42 25.43 6.44
CA ASP A 729 -8.28 26.47 5.88
C ASP A 729 -9.66 26.54 6.58
N MET A 730 -9.95 25.62 7.50
CA MET A 730 -11.21 25.61 8.24
C MET A 730 -11.19 26.69 9.33
N ALA A 731 -12.20 27.58 9.33
CA ALA A 731 -12.34 28.57 10.40
C ALA A 731 -12.63 27.90 11.76
N PRO A 732 -12.32 28.55 12.90
CA PRO A 732 -12.73 28.03 14.20
C PRO A 732 -14.24 27.80 14.29
N GLY A 733 -14.65 26.58 14.64
CA GLY A 733 -16.06 26.17 14.57
C GLY A 733 -16.27 24.66 14.69
N THR A 734 -17.53 24.23 14.73
CA THR A 734 -17.90 22.82 14.70
C THR A 734 -18.48 22.46 13.34
N TYR A 735 -17.89 21.46 12.72
CA TYR A 735 -18.19 20.94 11.40
C TYR A 735 -18.69 19.51 11.53
N MET A 736 -19.46 19.04 10.56
CA MET A 736 -19.88 17.64 10.49
C MET A 736 -19.62 17.11 9.10
N PHE A 737 -19.07 15.91 9.01
CA PHE A 737 -18.82 15.23 7.76
C PHE A 737 -19.51 13.87 7.75
N LEU A 738 -20.13 13.52 6.63
CA LEU A 738 -20.52 12.15 6.31
C LEU A 738 -19.33 11.50 5.61
N ILE A 739 -18.64 10.62 6.30
CA ILE A 739 -17.59 9.80 5.73
C ILE A 739 -18.23 8.62 5.02
N GLN A 740 -17.81 8.31 3.80
CA GLN A 740 -18.19 7.06 3.13
C GLN A 740 -16.97 6.33 2.58
N ALA A 741 -17.06 5.00 2.55
CA ALA A 741 -16.13 4.15 1.84
C ALA A 741 -16.87 3.13 0.97
N TYR A 742 -16.31 2.79 -0.21
CA TYR A 742 -16.90 1.79 -1.10
C TYR A 742 -15.84 1.01 -1.91
N ASN A 743 -16.20 -0.22 -2.28
CA ASN A 743 -15.43 -1.08 -3.18
C ASN A 743 -15.75 -0.71 -4.65
N VAL A 744 -14.73 -0.40 -5.43
CA VAL A 744 -14.87 0.10 -6.82
C VAL A 744 -15.32 -0.99 -7.78
N GLU A 745 -14.93 -2.23 -7.53
CA GLU A 745 -15.15 -3.34 -8.45
C GLU A 745 -16.62 -3.75 -8.53
N ASN A 746 -17.38 -3.65 -7.43
CA ASN A 746 -18.82 -3.91 -7.41
C ASN A 746 -19.66 -2.65 -7.63
N ASN A 747 -19.10 -1.45 -7.45
CA ASN A 747 -19.72 -0.14 -7.68
C ASN A 747 -21.10 0.01 -6.99
N GLN A 748 -21.34 -0.71 -5.88
CA GLN A 748 -22.70 -0.86 -5.32
C GLN A 748 -22.89 -0.69 -3.82
N PHE A 749 -21.86 -0.55 -2.97
CA PHE A 749 -22.12 -0.54 -1.52
C PHE A 749 -21.22 0.43 -0.75
N LEU A 750 -21.89 1.25 0.07
CA LEU A 750 -21.34 2.36 0.85
C LEU A 750 -21.57 2.05 2.33
N ASP A 751 -20.51 1.82 3.10
CA ASP A 751 -20.58 2.05 4.54
C ASP A 751 -20.29 3.52 4.82
N TRP A 752 -20.93 4.07 5.84
CA TRP A 752 -20.81 5.49 6.14
C TRP A 752 -20.96 5.80 7.62
N GLU A 753 -20.21 6.82 8.06
CA GLU A 753 -20.24 7.33 9.42
C GLU A 753 -20.37 8.86 9.42
N ILE A 754 -20.96 9.41 10.49
CA ILE A 754 -20.98 10.87 10.67
C ILE A 754 -19.99 11.24 11.76
N ILE A 755 -18.99 12.03 11.39
CA ILE A 755 -18.01 12.59 12.32
C ILE A 755 -18.30 14.06 12.57
N THR A 756 -17.95 14.51 13.77
CA THR A 756 -17.92 15.92 14.16
C THR A 756 -16.48 16.38 14.22
N VAL A 757 -16.19 17.59 13.76
CA VAL A 757 -14.85 18.17 13.75
C VAL A 757 -14.93 19.54 14.41
N ASN A 758 -14.32 19.71 15.57
CA ASN A 758 -14.22 21.00 16.24
C ASN A 758 -12.88 21.64 15.94
N VAL A 759 -12.88 22.68 15.12
CA VAL A 759 -11.69 23.49 14.89
C VAL A 759 -11.58 24.50 16.02
N VAL A 760 -10.54 24.35 16.84
CA VAL A 760 -10.23 25.17 18.00
C VAL A 760 -9.24 26.27 17.56
N PRO A 761 -9.45 27.53 17.98
CA PRO A 761 -8.58 28.66 17.60
C PRO A 761 -7.22 28.65 18.30
#